data_AF-A0A3Q3ELB1-F1
#
_entry.id   AF-A0A3Q3ELB1-F1
#
_cell.length_a   1.000
_cell.length_b   1.000
_cell.length_c   1.000
_cell.angle_alpha   90.00
_cell.angle_beta   90.00
_cell.angle_gamma   90.00
#
_symmetry.space_group_name_H-M   'P 1'
#
loop_
_entity.id
_entity.type
_entity.pdbx_description
1 polymer ?
#
loop_
_entity_poly.entity_id
_entity_poly.type
_entity_poly.pdbx_seq_one_letter_code
_entity_poly.pdbx_strand_id
1 'polypeptide(L)'
;MARTSGEGKTENGRCQSRATPSGEVSMPLKVEQANNARDALAKAVYSRLFDHVVTRVNQCFPFDSSANFIGVLDIAGFEYFEHNSFEQFCINYCNEKLQQFFNERILKEEQELYQKEGLGVNEVHYVDNQDCIDLVEAKLVGILDILDEENRLPQPSDQHFTDTVHNKHKDHFRLTVPRKSKHFAGAVCYETTKFVEKNNDALHMSLECLVSESKDRFIRELFENSNNSKDMKQKAGKLGFISVTQLNILLEKLRSTGSSFIRCIKPNLKMISHQFEGAQILSQLQCSGMVSVLDLMQGGFPSRAPFHELYNMYQQYMPPKLCRLDPRLFCKALFKALGLNENDYKFGLTRVFFRPGKFAEFDQIMKSDPDHLAELVKKVNKWLIHSRWKKVQWCALSVIKLKNKILYRTSACIKMQKTVRMWLCRKKHKPRIDGLVKVRNLKTRMGRFNEVVAGLKEGKQEMSKQITDLNAAIDSLMVKIKGTVMSRIEIDHEFQALVTRSEQLLTAMQNKKKEEEERERLRRIQEEMEREKKRRDEEEQRRKQEEDDRKLKAEMEVKRKQEEEERKRREEEERKLQEEMEVQLLADREEEASRQTVLEQERRDRELALRIAQSESELIPEEGQNDAGLRSCGSLLSDFLSVPLVSIRGPQVQASKAAAVGTKKYELSKWKYAELRDAINTSCDIELLAACREEFHRRLKVYHAWKSKNKKRNTESEQRVPKSITDYGNDIAAQNPAPPIPARQYEVAMNRQQRYFRIPFIRPSDQYKDPQNKKKGWWYAHFDGPWIARQMELHPDKHPILLVAGKDDMEMCELSLEETGLSRKRGAEILPRQYEEIWERCGGIQYLRSAIESRQARPTYATAMLQSMFK
;
A
#
# COMPACT_ATOMS: atom_id res chain seq x y z
N MET A 1 -5.11 69.13 64.04
CA MET A 1 -5.92 68.56 62.94
C MET A 1 -5.02 67.85 61.90
N ALA A 2 -4.33 66.75 62.26
CA ALA A 2 -3.28 66.18 61.39
C ALA A 2 -3.14 64.64 61.43
N ARG A 3 -4.13 63.90 61.96
CA ARG A 3 -4.17 62.43 61.91
C ARG A 3 -5.24 61.88 60.95
N THR A 4 -6.37 62.57 60.82
CA THR A 4 -7.54 62.15 60.02
C THR A 4 -7.36 62.23 58.50
N SER A 5 -6.33 62.92 57.99
CA SER A 5 -6.10 63.06 56.53
C SER A 5 -5.33 61.90 55.90
N GLY A 6 -4.76 60.99 56.69
CA GLY A 6 -4.17 59.74 56.20
C GLY A 6 -5.26 58.68 55.93
N GLU A 7 -6.09 58.44 56.93
CA GLU A 7 -7.13 57.40 56.93
C GLU A 7 -8.10 57.56 55.75
N GLY A 8 -8.54 58.78 55.44
CA GLY A 8 -9.42 59.07 54.30
C GLY A 8 -8.85 58.72 52.92
N LYS A 9 -7.51 58.74 52.72
CA LYS A 9 -6.91 58.26 51.46
C LYS A 9 -6.97 56.73 51.36
N THR A 10 -6.73 56.02 52.46
CA THR A 10 -6.89 54.56 52.52
C THR A 10 -8.34 54.11 52.43
N GLU A 11 -9.31 54.87 52.98
CA GLU A 11 -10.74 54.56 52.82
C GLU A 11 -11.22 54.79 51.38
N ASN A 12 -10.76 55.85 50.70
CA ASN A 12 -10.98 56.02 49.26
C ASN A 12 -10.35 54.89 48.42
N GLY A 13 -9.41 54.12 48.96
CA GLY A 13 -8.90 52.87 48.37
C GLY A 13 -9.95 51.75 48.25
N ARG A 14 -11.11 51.86 48.92
CA ARG A 14 -12.29 51.01 48.71
C ARG A 14 -13.10 51.40 47.47
N CYS A 15 -12.73 52.47 46.78
CA CYS A 15 -13.37 52.91 45.55
C CYS A 15 -12.42 52.75 44.35
N GLN A 16 -12.98 52.33 43.23
CA GLN A 16 -12.29 52.20 41.97
C GLN A 16 -12.37 53.53 41.22
N SER A 17 -11.27 54.27 41.12
CA SER A 17 -11.21 55.41 40.21
C SER A 17 -11.09 54.93 38.76
N ARG A 18 -11.97 55.45 37.90
CA ARG A 18 -12.04 55.12 36.47
C ARG A 18 -12.06 56.40 35.67
N ALA A 19 -11.00 56.64 34.91
CA ALA A 19 -10.96 57.73 33.94
C ALA A 19 -11.99 57.49 32.83
N THR A 20 -12.91 58.44 32.65
CA THR A 20 -13.78 58.57 31.49
C THR A 20 -13.31 59.76 30.65
N PRO A 21 -13.78 59.92 29.40
CA PRO A 21 -13.53 61.13 28.60
C PRO A 21 -14.08 62.43 29.22
N SER A 22 -14.81 62.34 30.33
CA SER A 22 -15.47 63.46 31.04
C SER A 22 -14.93 63.73 32.45
N GLY A 23 -13.94 62.96 32.93
CA GLY A 23 -13.33 63.14 34.25
C GLY A 23 -12.87 61.84 34.90
N GLU A 24 -12.36 61.92 36.14
CA GLU A 24 -12.07 60.73 36.95
C GLU A 24 -13.28 60.41 37.84
N VAL A 25 -13.94 59.27 37.58
CA VAL A 25 -15.15 58.86 38.31
C VAL A 25 -14.78 57.80 39.35
N SER A 26 -15.09 58.07 40.61
CA SER A 26 -14.90 57.13 41.72
C SER A 26 -16.15 56.26 41.91
N MET A 27 -16.01 54.94 41.76
CA MET A 27 -17.09 53.97 41.95
C MET A 27 -16.83 53.07 43.16
N PRO A 28 -17.78 52.89 44.10
CA PRO A 28 -17.57 52.03 45.26
C PRO A 28 -17.48 50.55 44.86
N LEU A 29 -16.51 49.83 45.42
CA LEU A 29 -16.38 48.37 45.24
C LEU A 29 -17.39 47.61 46.13
N LYS A 30 -17.79 46.41 45.70
CA LYS A 30 -18.49 45.46 46.59
C LYS A 30 -17.55 44.99 47.71
N VAL A 31 -18.11 44.53 48.83
CA VAL A 31 -17.35 44.04 50.00
C VAL A 31 -16.33 42.97 49.62
N GLU A 32 -16.72 41.99 48.80
CA GLU A 32 -15.82 40.93 48.30
C GLU A 32 -14.69 41.51 47.44
N GLN A 33 -15.01 42.43 46.51
CA GLN A 33 -14.03 43.08 45.65
C GLN A 33 -13.02 43.91 46.46
N ALA A 34 -13.48 44.57 47.53
CA ALA A 34 -12.61 45.33 48.44
C ALA A 34 -11.70 44.40 49.29
N ASN A 35 -12.19 43.23 49.72
CA ASN A 35 -11.38 42.21 50.38
C ASN A 35 -10.31 41.65 49.42
N ASN A 36 -10.69 41.27 48.21
CA ASN A 36 -9.77 40.73 47.21
C ASN A 36 -8.71 41.77 46.82
N ALA A 37 -9.09 43.05 46.71
CA ALA A 37 -8.15 44.15 46.43
C ALA A 37 -7.17 44.42 47.60
N ARG A 38 -7.63 44.31 48.85
CA ARG A 38 -6.76 44.33 50.05
C ARG A 38 -5.74 43.18 50.02
N ASP A 39 -6.18 41.98 49.70
CA ASP A 39 -5.34 40.79 49.76
C ASP A 39 -4.35 40.71 48.58
N ALA A 40 -4.76 41.16 47.39
CA ALA A 40 -3.85 41.38 46.25
C ALA A 40 -2.77 42.43 46.57
N LEU A 41 -3.13 43.50 47.28
CA LEU A 41 -2.15 44.50 47.76
C LEU A 41 -1.18 43.89 48.78
N ALA A 42 -1.67 43.11 49.75
CA ALA A 42 -0.81 42.42 50.72
C ALA A 42 0.17 41.44 50.04
N LYS A 43 -0.32 40.62 49.09
CA LYS A 43 0.52 39.75 48.24
C LYS A 43 1.57 40.54 47.46
N ALA A 44 1.17 41.63 46.81
CA ALA A 44 2.08 42.44 45.99
C ALA A 44 3.20 43.11 46.81
N VAL A 45 2.88 43.63 48.00
CA VAL A 45 3.88 44.19 48.93
C VAL A 45 4.82 43.10 49.43
N TYR A 46 4.31 41.93 49.82
CA TYR A 46 5.14 40.82 50.31
C TYR A 46 6.07 40.27 49.21
N SER A 47 5.56 40.08 47.98
CA SER A 47 6.36 39.61 46.84
C SER A 47 7.49 40.59 46.51
N ARG A 48 7.19 41.89 46.38
CA ARG A 48 8.20 42.91 46.05
C ARG A 48 9.23 43.06 47.19
N LEU A 49 8.82 42.88 48.45
CA LEU A 49 9.73 42.81 49.60
C LEU A 49 10.64 41.57 49.54
N PHE A 50 10.12 40.40 49.18
CA PHE A 50 10.92 39.17 49.00
C PHE A 50 11.96 39.34 47.88
N ASP A 51 11.56 39.87 46.72
CA ASP A 51 12.47 40.18 45.61
C ASP A 51 13.57 41.17 46.03
N HIS A 52 13.24 42.17 46.86
CA HIS A 52 14.23 43.08 47.43
C HIS A 52 15.20 42.35 48.38
N VAL A 53 14.71 41.46 49.26
CA VAL A 53 15.57 40.68 50.17
C VAL A 53 16.52 39.79 49.36
N VAL A 54 16.04 39.08 48.34
CA VAL A 54 16.88 38.26 47.44
C VAL A 54 17.91 39.13 46.72
N THR A 55 17.49 40.28 46.19
CA THR A 55 18.40 41.26 45.55
C THR A 55 19.47 41.77 46.51
N ARG A 56 19.10 42.05 47.77
CA ARG A 56 20.02 42.53 48.80
C ARG A 56 21.02 41.46 49.23
N VAL A 57 20.59 40.20 49.34
CA VAL A 57 21.48 39.05 49.60
C VAL A 57 22.47 38.88 48.44
N ASN A 58 22.02 38.94 47.19
CA ASN A 58 22.90 38.87 46.02
C ASN A 58 23.92 40.02 45.98
N GLN A 59 23.55 41.23 46.40
CA GLN A 59 24.47 42.38 46.54
C GLN A 59 25.53 42.19 47.65
N CYS A 60 25.31 41.29 48.62
CA CYS A 60 26.31 40.94 49.62
C CYS A 60 27.36 39.94 49.10
N PHE A 61 27.11 39.31 47.94
CA PHE A 61 28.03 38.38 47.27
C PHE A 61 28.32 38.84 45.82
N PRO A 62 28.89 40.05 45.62
CA PRO A 62 29.21 40.55 44.29
C PRO A 62 30.26 39.64 43.61
N PHE A 63 30.08 39.37 42.32
CA PHE A 63 30.95 38.49 41.54
C PHE A 63 31.45 39.17 40.27
N ASP A 64 32.77 39.18 40.07
CA ASP A 64 33.38 39.61 38.81
C ASP A 64 33.39 38.44 37.81
N SER A 65 32.54 38.55 36.78
CA SER A 65 32.52 37.76 35.53
C SER A 65 32.98 36.29 35.60
N SER A 66 32.12 35.40 36.10
CA SER A 66 32.37 33.95 36.08
C SER A 66 32.29 33.34 34.66
N ALA A 67 33.34 32.63 34.22
CA ALA A 67 33.33 31.91 32.94
C ALA A 67 32.50 30.61 32.96
N ASN A 68 32.29 30.01 34.14
CA ASN A 68 31.46 28.83 34.37
C ASN A 68 30.74 28.97 35.72
N PHE A 69 29.61 28.29 35.90
CA PHE A 69 28.91 28.20 37.19
C PHE A 69 28.41 26.77 37.47
N ILE A 70 28.14 26.48 38.74
CA ILE A 70 27.43 25.27 39.18
C ILE A 70 26.18 25.75 39.92
N GLY A 71 25.01 25.50 39.35
CA GLY A 71 23.72 25.83 39.98
C GLY A 71 23.18 24.66 40.78
N VAL A 72 22.71 24.93 42.01
CA VAL A 72 21.90 23.99 42.79
C VAL A 72 20.46 24.49 42.72
N LEU A 73 19.56 23.65 42.22
CA LEU A 73 18.12 23.90 42.20
C LEU A 73 17.47 23.04 43.29
N ASP A 74 16.97 23.68 44.34
CA ASP A 74 16.17 23.05 45.39
C ASP A 74 14.70 23.51 45.24
N ILE A 75 13.77 22.57 45.34
CA ILE A 75 12.34 22.74 45.04
C ILE A 75 11.49 21.71 45.80
N ALA A 76 10.23 22.04 46.04
CA ALA A 76 9.24 21.06 46.49
C ALA A 76 9.07 19.94 45.45
N GLY A 77 9.07 18.69 45.93
CA GLY A 77 8.67 17.53 45.13
C GLY A 77 7.16 17.50 44.88
N PHE A 78 6.69 16.41 44.30
CA PHE A 78 5.27 16.17 44.05
C PHE A 78 4.46 16.14 45.36
N GLU A 79 3.46 17.00 45.49
CA GLU A 79 2.59 17.11 46.67
C GLU A 79 1.28 16.32 46.48
N TYR A 80 0.85 15.65 47.55
CA TYR A 80 -0.47 15.00 47.63
C TYR A 80 -0.99 15.07 49.07
N PHE A 81 -2.11 15.77 49.24
CA PHE A 81 -2.88 15.88 50.47
C PHE A 81 -4.29 15.32 50.26
N GLU A 82 -5.06 15.20 51.34
CA GLU A 82 -6.47 14.76 51.27
C GLU A 82 -7.34 15.76 50.48
N HIS A 83 -7.05 17.06 50.61
CA HIS A 83 -7.59 18.14 49.79
C HIS A 83 -6.44 18.89 49.11
N ASN A 84 -6.38 18.86 47.78
CA ASN A 84 -5.36 19.56 46.99
C ASN A 84 -6.00 20.78 46.32
N SER A 85 -5.38 21.96 46.44
CA SER A 85 -5.90 23.20 45.84
C SER A 85 -4.99 23.70 44.70
N PHE A 86 -5.20 24.95 44.26
CA PHE A 86 -4.49 25.55 43.12
C PHE A 86 -2.97 25.59 43.31
N GLU A 87 -2.51 25.74 44.55
CA GLU A 87 -1.09 25.74 44.92
C GLU A 87 -0.44 24.38 44.63
N GLN A 88 -1.07 23.27 45.06
CA GLN A 88 -0.62 21.91 44.74
C GLN A 88 -0.67 21.65 43.24
N PHE A 89 -1.68 22.17 42.54
CA PHE A 89 -1.79 22.04 41.09
C PHE A 89 -0.58 22.69 40.37
N CYS A 90 -0.18 23.90 40.79
CA CYS A 90 1.01 24.58 40.27
C CYS A 90 2.32 23.86 40.63
N ILE A 91 2.46 23.36 41.87
CA ILE A 91 3.65 22.61 42.32
C ILE A 91 3.80 21.29 41.54
N ASN A 92 2.69 20.56 41.36
CA ASN A 92 2.69 19.30 40.62
C ASN A 92 2.90 19.50 39.12
N TYR A 93 2.34 20.56 38.53
CA TYR A 93 2.63 20.95 37.15
C TYR A 93 4.12 21.30 36.95
N CYS A 94 4.73 22.02 37.90
CA CYS A 94 6.16 22.30 37.89
C CYS A 94 7.01 21.02 37.95
N ASN A 95 6.63 20.07 38.83
CA ASN A 95 7.25 18.76 38.92
C ASN A 95 7.08 17.93 37.63
N GLU A 96 5.91 17.95 36.99
CA GLU A 96 5.63 17.21 35.75
C GLU A 96 6.52 17.70 34.60
N LYS A 97 6.67 19.03 34.46
CA LYS A 97 7.60 19.68 33.52
C LYS A 97 9.07 19.33 33.78
N LEU A 98 9.49 19.29 35.05
CA LEU A 98 10.86 18.92 35.42
C LEU A 98 11.10 17.40 35.29
N GLN A 99 10.06 16.58 35.46
CA GLN A 99 10.09 15.15 35.17
C GLN A 99 10.19 14.89 33.67
N GLN A 100 9.53 15.69 32.82
CA GLN A 100 9.76 15.66 31.38
C GLN A 100 11.23 15.99 31.05
N PHE A 101 11.77 17.08 31.60
CA PHE A 101 13.17 17.44 31.39
C PHE A 101 14.14 16.34 31.86
N PHE A 102 13.88 15.70 33.00
CA PHE A 102 14.63 14.53 33.48
C PHE A 102 14.53 13.35 32.51
N ASN A 103 13.33 13.03 32.01
CA ASN A 103 13.10 11.98 31.03
C ASN A 103 13.86 12.27 29.71
N GLU A 104 13.78 13.49 29.17
CA GLU A 104 14.57 13.93 28.02
C GLU A 104 16.08 13.77 28.28
N ARG A 105 16.58 14.37 29.37
CA ARG A 105 18.02 14.46 29.67
C ARG A 105 18.65 13.09 29.96
N ILE A 106 17.92 12.16 30.55
CA ILE A 106 18.43 10.83 30.95
C ILE A 106 18.14 9.76 29.89
N LEU A 107 16.92 9.70 29.35
CA LEU A 107 16.51 8.57 28.49
C LEU A 107 16.84 8.84 27.02
N LYS A 108 16.61 10.07 26.54
CA LYS A 108 16.82 10.41 25.12
C LYS A 108 18.30 10.63 24.80
N GLU A 109 19.02 11.43 25.60
CA GLU A 109 20.45 11.67 25.34
C GLU A 109 21.31 10.41 25.45
N GLU A 110 20.99 9.49 26.36
CA GLU A 110 21.72 8.22 26.50
C GLU A 110 21.44 7.28 25.31
N GLN A 111 20.21 7.27 24.79
CA GLN A 111 19.88 6.54 23.56
C GLN A 111 20.53 7.16 22.32
N GLU A 112 20.52 8.50 22.18
CA GLU A 112 21.25 9.21 21.13
C GLU A 112 22.77 8.93 21.21
N LEU A 113 23.34 8.83 22.41
CA LEU A 113 24.73 8.41 22.62
C LEU A 113 24.97 6.97 22.16
N TYR A 114 24.10 6.02 22.51
CA TYR A 114 24.23 4.61 22.09
C TYR A 114 24.10 4.44 20.56
N GLN A 115 23.26 5.24 19.90
CA GLN A 115 23.18 5.32 18.45
C GLN A 115 24.47 5.94 17.84
N LYS A 116 24.92 7.09 18.38
CA LYS A 116 26.12 7.81 17.93
C LYS A 116 27.41 7.02 18.09
N GLU A 117 27.53 6.22 19.15
CA GLU A 117 28.66 5.30 19.38
C GLU A 117 28.49 3.96 18.63
N GLY A 118 27.35 3.71 17.98
CA GLY A 118 27.11 2.56 17.13
C GLY A 118 26.93 1.24 17.88
N LEU A 119 26.39 1.26 19.10
CA LEU A 119 26.36 0.11 20.01
C LEU A 119 25.31 -0.96 19.65
N GLY A 120 24.28 -0.60 18.87
CA GLY A 120 23.19 -1.51 18.50
C GLY A 120 22.31 -1.94 19.69
N VAL A 121 22.14 -1.05 20.67
CA VAL A 121 21.16 -1.24 21.77
C VAL A 121 19.75 -1.02 21.21
N ASN A 122 18.78 -1.80 21.69
CA ASN A 122 17.37 -1.57 21.35
C ASN A 122 16.90 -0.22 21.92
N GLU A 123 15.99 0.44 21.20
CA GLU A 123 15.28 1.61 21.69
C GLU A 123 14.46 1.25 22.93
N VAL A 124 14.61 2.02 24.01
CA VAL A 124 13.90 1.80 25.27
C VAL A 124 12.69 2.71 25.30
N HIS A 125 11.52 2.12 25.08
CA HIS A 125 10.24 2.81 25.12
C HIS A 125 9.95 3.26 26.56
N TYR A 126 10.00 4.57 26.80
CA TYR A 126 9.61 5.19 28.07
C TYR A 126 8.19 5.76 27.99
N VAL A 127 7.58 6.01 29.14
CA VAL A 127 6.31 6.74 29.22
C VAL A 127 6.61 8.23 29.12
N ASP A 128 6.28 8.84 27.98
CA ASP A 128 6.26 10.29 27.83
C ASP A 128 5.11 10.88 28.68
N ASN A 129 5.28 12.15 29.07
CA ASN A 129 4.30 12.93 29.82
C ASN A 129 3.93 14.25 29.15
N GLN A 130 4.37 14.49 27.90
CA GLN A 130 3.95 15.62 27.07
C GLN A 130 2.42 15.79 27.03
N ASP A 131 1.64 14.71 26.94
CA ASP A 131 0.17 14.80 26.91
C ASP A 131 -0.45 15.26 28.26
N CYS A 132 0.23 15.02 29.39
CA CYS A 132 -0.16 15.60 30.67
C CYS A 132 0.16 17.08 30.75
N ILE A 133 1.27 17.49 30.13
CA ILE A 133 1.71 18.89 30.06
C ILE A 133 0.79 19.67 29.12
N ASP A 134 0.45 19.12 27.95
CA ASP A 134 -0.49 19.69 26.99
C ASP A 134 -1.89 19.88 27.61
N LEU A 135 -2.38 18.89 28.36
CA LEU A 135 -3.65 19.00 29.11
C LEU A 135 -3.66 20.23 30.05
N VAL A 136 -2.51 20.64 30.59
CA VAL A 136 -2.40 21.78 31.51
C VAL A 136 -2.11 23.10 30.80
N GLU A 137 -1.12 23.16 29.89
CA GLU A 137 -0.61 24.42 29.31
C GLU A 137 -1.06 24.73 27.87
N ALA A 138 -1.70 23.80 27.15
CA ALA A 138 -2.00 24.01 25.73
C ALA A 138 -2.91 25.24 25.50
N LYS A 139 -2.61 26.02 24.45
CA LYS A 139 -3.38 27.22 24.12
C LYS A 139 -4.79 26.84 23.65
N LEU A 140 -5.79 27.64 24.02
CA LEU A 140 -7.23 27.52 23.74
C LEU A 140 -7.93 26.31 24.39
N VAL A 141 -7.20 25.31 24.88
CA VAL A 141 -7.77 24.06 25.42
C VAL A 141 -7.18 23.60 26.76
N GLY A 142 -5.97 23.97 27.13
CA GLY A 142 -5.33 23.53 28.37
C GLY A 142 -6.01 24.12 29.62
N ILE A 143 -5.96 23.39 30.75
CA ILE A 143 -6.65 23.75 32.00
C ILE A 143 -6.30 25.18 32.45
N LEU A 144 -5.03 25.61 32.33
CA LEU A 144 -4.63 26.96 32.71
C LEU A 144 -5.20 28.03 31.78
N ASP A 145 -5.30 27.78 30.47
CA ASP A 145 -5.88 28.75 29.52
C ASP A 145 -7.41 28.83 29.66
N ILE A 146 -8.08 27.73 30.01
CA ILE A 146 -9.51 27.73 30.38
C ILE A 146 -9.74 28.53 31.67
N LEU A 147 -8.89 28.37 32.69
CA LEU A 147 -8.95 29.18 33.92
C LEU A 147 -8.71 30.67 33.63
N ASP A 148 -7.94 30.95 32.58
CA ASP A 148 -7.66 32.29 32.07
C ASP A 148 -8.82 32.87 31.23
N GLU A 149 -9.56 32.04 30.49
CA GLU A 149 -10.81 32.38 29.82
C GLU A 149 -11.92 32.68 30.84
N GLU A 150 -12.10 31.83 31.86
CA GLU A 150 -13.08 32.00 32.93
C GLU A 150 -12.92 33.36 33.63
N ASN A 151 -11.67 33.71 33.98
CA ASN A 151 -11.33 35.00 34.60
C ASN A 151 -11.55 36.24 33.69
N ARG A 152 -11.99 36.07 32.44
CA ARG A 152 -12.44 37.17 31.56
C ARG A 152 -13.97 37.31 31.48
N LEU A 153 -14.74 36.38 32.07
CA LEU A 153 -16.20 36.41 32.03
C LEU A 153 -16.78 37.51 32.96
N PRO A 154 -17.93 38.12 32.63
CA PRO A 154 -18.57 39.13 33.48
C PRO A 154 -19.03 38.62 34.86
N GLN A 155 -19.25 37.31 34.97
CA GLN A 155 -19.50 36.59 36.22
C GLN A 155 -18.74 35.26 36.14
N PRO A 156 -17.52 35.17 36.69
CA PRO A 156 -16.71 33.95 36.63
C PRO A 156 -17.12 32.99 37.75
N SER A 157 -17.03 31.68 37.52
CA SER A 157 -17.51 30.64 38.44
C SER A 157 -16.63 29.40 38.42
N ASP A 158 -16.18 28.94 39.60
CA ASP A 158 -15.40 27.70 39.74
C ASP A 158 -16.17 26.47 39.20
N GLN A 159 -17.51 26.47 39.32
CA GLN A 159 -18.35 25.40 38.78
C GLN A 159 -18.37 25.43 37.25
N HIS A 160 -18.54 26.61 36.64
CA HIS A 160 -18.52 26.76 35.18
C HIS A 160 -17.14 26.39 34.61
N PHE A 161 -16.06 26.83 35.26
CA PHE A 161 -14.69 26.37 34.95
C PHE A 161 -14.56 24.84 34.98
N THR A 162 -15.02 24.20 36.06
CA THR A 162 -14.96 22.74 36.24
C THR A 162 -15.73 22.01 35.14
N ASP A 163 -16.94 22.47 34.85
CA ASP A 163 -17.77 21.92 33.78
C ASP A 163 -17.17 22.19 32.40
N THR A 164 -16.54 23.35 32.15
CA THR A 164 -15.86 23.65 30.88
C THR A 164 -14.61 22.79 30.67
N VAL A 165 -13.80 22.56 31.71
CA VAL A 165 -12.64 21.65 31.67
C VAL A 165 -13.09 20.23 31.33
N HIS A 166 -14.07 19.69 32.06
CA HIS A 166 -14.62 18.38 31.74
C HIS A 166 -15.34 18.33 30.39
N ASN A 167 -15.93 19.43 29.90
CA ASN A 167 -16.57 19.47 28.59
C ASN A 167 -15.57 19.53 27.42
N LYS A 168 -14.45 20.25 27.55
CA LYS A 168 -13.38 20.29 26.54
C LYS A 168 -12.57 18.97 26.49
N HIS A 169 -12.43 18.24 27.60
CA HIS A 169 -11.54 17.06 27.75
C HIS A 169 -12.22 15.73 28.09
N LYS A 170 -13.46 15.50 27.65
CA LYS A 170 -14.29 14.32 28.03
C LYS A 170 -13.59 12.97 27.87
N ASP A 171 -12.83 12.81 26.79
CA ASP A 171 -12.20 11.54 26.41
C ASP A 171 -10.70 11.46 26.78
N HIS A 172 -10.16 12.46 27.49
CA HIS A 172 -8.74 12.52 27.82
C HIS A 172 -8.39 11.59 28.98
N PHE A 173 -7.64 10.51 28.73
CA PHE A 173 -7.44 9.43 29.70
C PHE A 173 -6.76 9.84 31.03
N ARG A 174 -5.98 10.94 31.05
CA ARG A 174 -5.42 11.50 32.30
C ARG A 174 -6.40 12.34 33.13
N LEU A 175 -7.59 12.68 32.61
CA LEU A 175 -8.63 13.42 33.33
C LEU A 175 -9.80 12.49 33.68
N THR A 176 -10.20 12.45 34.95
CA THR A 176 -11.38 11.68 35.38
C THR A 176 -12.19 12.44 36.41
N VAL A 177 -13.53 12.33 36.32
CA VAL A 177 -14.46 12.83 37.34
C VAL A 177 -14.33 11.95 38.59
N PRO A 178 -14.15 12.51 39.80
CA PRO A 178 -13.93 11.72 41.01
C PRO A 178 -15.12 10.81 41.33
N ARG A 179 -14.86 9.50 41.38
CA ARG A 179 -15.79 8.49 41.94
C ARG A 179 -15.38 8.21 43.39
N LYS A 180 -16.36 8.09 44.29
CA LYS A 180 -16.22 8.15 45.77
C LYS A 180 -15.17 7.25 46.46
N SER A 181 -14.50 6.33 45.76
CA SER A 181 -13.47 5.47 46.37
C SER A 181 -12.59 4.77 45.33
N LYS A 182 -11.49 5.40 44.92
CA LYS A 182 -10.28 4.73 44.36
C LYS A 182 -9.03 5.55 44.65
N HIS A 183 -8.18 5.07 45.57
CA HIS A 183 -6.77 5.47 45.56
C HIS A 183 -6.04 4.61 44.52
N PHE A 184 -5.37 5.28 43.59
CA PHE A 184 -4.47 4.66 42.61
C PHE A 184 -3.21 5.51 42.57
N ALA A 185 -2.03 4.89 42.63
CA ALA A 185 -0.77 5.64 42.61
C ALA A 185 -0.67 6.46 41.31
N GLY A 186 -0.54 7.78 41.43
CA GLY A 186 -0.49 8.73 40.31
C GLY A 186 -1.76 9.56 40.06
N ALA A 187 -2.89 9.29 40.73
CA ALA A 187 -4.11 10.09 40.57
C ALA A 187 -4.30 11.12 41.70
N VAL A 188 -4.09 12.40 41.40
CA VAL A 188 -4.37 13.53 42.33
C VAL A 188 -5.76 14.10 42.07
N CYS A 189 -6.55 14.26 43.13
CA CYS A 189 -7.82 14.96 43.07
C CYS A 189 -7.63 16.39 43.55
N TYR A 190 -7.89 17.36 42.68
CA TYR A 190 -7.87 18.79 42.99
C TYR A 190 -9.29 19.30 43.24
N GLU A 191 -9.47 20.07 44.30
CA GLU A 191 -10.74 20.74 44.60
C GLU A 191 -10.75 22.11 43.91
N THR A 192 -11.64 22.30 42.93
CA THR A 192 -11.69 23.51 42.09
C THR A 192 -12.28 24.73 42.80
N THR A 193 -12.81 24.58 44.01
CA THR A 193 -13.27 25.68 44.87
C THR A 193 -12.17 26.73 45.02
N LYS A 194 -12.48 28.00 44.70
CA LYS A 194 -11.57 29.15 44.68
C LYS A 194 -10.44 29.11 43.64
N PHE A 195 -10.43 28.22 42.64
CA PHE A 195 -9.41 28.24 41.58
C PHE A 195 -9.43 29.56 40.80
N VAL A 196 -10.62 30.07 40.47
CA VAL A 196 -10.79 31.35 39.76
C VAL A 196 -10.23 32.49 40.59
N GLU A 197 -10.63 32.58 41.85
CA GLU A 197 -10.20 33.59 42.83
C GLU A 197 -8.68 33.59 43.01
N LYS A 198 -8.07 32.41 43.17
CA LYS A 198 -6.63 32.25 43.39
C LYS A 198 -5.76 32.59 42.17
N ASN A 199 -6.27 32.47 40.95
CA ASN A 199 -5.55 32.90 39.74
C ASN A 199 -5.57 34.42 39.54
N ASN A 200 -6.52 35.12 40.16
CA ASN A 200 -6.84 36.54 39.92
C ASN A 200 -6.10 37.51 40.85
N ASP A 201 -4.75 37.47 40.81
CA ASP A 201 -3.88 38.37 41.58
C ASP A 201 -3.64 39.75 40.92
N ALA A 202 -4.65 40.27 40.22
CA ALA A 202 -4.60 41.54 39.52
C ALA A 202 -4.71 42.74 40.48
N LEU A 203 -3.58 43.25 40.96
CA LEU A 203 -3.52 44.49 41.75
C LEU A 203 -4.17 45.67 40.99
N HIS A 204 -5.11 46.37 41.62
CA HIS A 204 -5.77 47.50 40.98
C HIS A 204 -4.85 48.73 40.87
N MET A 205 -4.95 49.45 39.73
CA MET A 205 -4.09 50.60 39.42
C MET A 205 -4.16 51.71 40.47
N SER A 206 -5.33 52.00 41.06
CA SER A 206 -5.45 53.00 42.13
C SER A 206 -4.68 52.59 43.40
N LEU A 207 -4.48 51.29 43.66
CA LEU A 207 -3.68 50.80 44.77
C LEU A 207 -2.17 50.84 44.44
N GLU A 208 -1.75 50.54 43.21
CA GLU A 208 -0.35 50.74 42.79
C GLU A 208 0.03 52.24 42.85
N CYS A 209 -0.86 53.15 42.46
CA CYS A 209 -0.69 54.60 42.65
C CYS A 209 -0.65 54.99 44.14
N LEU A 210 -1.55 54.47 44.98
CA LEU A 210 -1.59 54.78 46.42
C LEU A 210 -0.30 54.37 47.15
N VAL A 211 0.30 53.23 46.81
CA VAL A 211 1.61 52.82 47.35
C VAL A 211 2.74 53.68 46.80
N SER A 212 2.65 54.09 45.53
CA SER A 212 3.62 55.03 44.92
C SER A 212 3.57 56.43 45.56
N GLU A 213 2.45 56.84 46.14
CA GLU A 213 2.33 58.06 46.96
C GLU A 213 2.84 57.90 48.41
N SER A 214 3.36 56.73 48.80
CA SER A 214 3.80 56.49 50.18
C SER A 214 4.83 57.51 50.64
N LYS A 215 4.69 57.97 51.89
CA LYS A 215 5.68 58.83 52.56
C LYS A 215 6.97 58.07 52.88
N ASP A 216 6.86 56.75 53.08
CA ASP A 216 8.01 55.89 53.30
C ASP A 216 8.75 55.64 51.97
N ARG A 217 10.03 56.00 51.93
CA ARG A 217 10.90 55.85 50.76
C ARG A 217 11.08 54.38 50.37
N PHE A 218 11.27 53.48 51.34
CA PHE A 218 11.51 52.06 51.08
C PHE A 218 10.30 51.42 50.40
N ILE A 219 9.11 51.72 50.89
CA ILE A 219 7.84 51.25 50.31
C ILE A 219 7.65 51.73 48.86
N ARG A 220 8.11 52.94 48.51
CA ARG A 220 8.12 53.39 47.11
C ARG A 220 9.19 52.68 46.27
N GLU A 221 10.41 52.52 46.77
CA GLU A 221 11.50 51.83 46.05
C GLU A 221 11.15 50.37 45.70
N LEU A 222 10.35 49.68 46.53
CA LEU A 222 9.77 48.37 46.22
C LEU A 222 8.84 48.38 44.99
N PHE A 223 8.22 49.52 44.66
CA PHE A 223 7.21 49.67 43.60
C PHE A 223 7.75 50.40 42.35
N GLU A 224 8.69 51.33 42.52
CA GLU A 224 9.30 52.13 41.45
C GLU A 224 10.02 51.26 40.40
N ASN A 225 10.69 50.17 40.82
CA ASN A 225 11.45 49.27 39.95
C ASN A 225 10.64 48.57 38.84
N SER A 226 9.30 48.54 38.93
CA SER A 226 8.42 47.86 37.97
C SER A 226 8.20 48.63 36.66
N ASN A 227 8.50 49.94 36.61
CA ASN A 227 8.02 50.81 35.52
C ASN A 227 8.84 50.81 34.21
N ASN A 228 9.97 50.10 34.14
CA ASN A 228 10.82 50.07 32.93
C ASN A 228 10.38 49.06 31.85
N SER A 229 9.34 48.23 32.09
CA SER A 229 8.86 47.20 31.16
C SER A 229 7.46 47.51 30.58
N LYS A 230 7.34 48.63 29.85
CA LYS A 230 6.04 49.18 29.40
C LYS A 230 5.16 48.21 28.61
N ASP A 231 5.74 47.26 27.87
CA ASP A 231 4.98 46.27 27.07
C ASP A 231 4.36 45.11 27.87
N MET A 232 4.74 44.89 29.13
CA MET A 232 4.23 43.74 29.92
C MET A 232 2.94 44.03 30.72
N LYS A 233 2.59 45.30 30.98
CA LYS A 233 1.52 45.66 31.93
C LYS A 233 0.10 45.18 31.56
N GLN A 234 -0.16 44.70 30.33
CA GLN A 234 -1.45 44.10 29.95
C GLN A 234 -1.54 42.56 30.11
N LYS A 235 -0.46 41.87 30.48
CA LYS A 235 -0.47 40.40 30.68
C LYS A 235 0.04 39.93 32.04
N ALA A 236 0.73 40.79 32.80
CA ALA A 236 1.40 40.44 34.06
C ALA A 236 0.47 40.35 35.31
N GLY A 237 -0.82 40.04 35.14
CA GLY A 237 -1.83 40.10 36.21
C GLY A 237 -2.45 38.77 36.63
N LYS A 238 -1.92 37.63 36.19
CA LYS A 238 -2.52 36.30 36.43
C LYS A 238 -1.47 35.24 36.77
N LEU A 239 -1.74 34.50 37.84
CA LEU A 239 -0.75 33.66 38.49
C LEU A 239 -0.32 32.46 37.62
N GLY A 240 -1.25 31.81 36.92
CA GLY A 240 -0.96 30.69 36.01
C GLY A 240 -0.02 31.09 34.86
N PHE A 241 -0.27 32.22 34.18
CA PHE A 241 0.55 32.68 33.07
C PHE A 241 1.97 33.10 33.51
N ILE A 242 2.09 33.71 34.70
CA ILE A 242 3.38 34.08 35.29
C ILE A 242 4.17 32.81 35.63
N SER A 243 3.53 31.82 36.27
CA SER A 243 4.16 30.55 36.62
C SER A 243 4.67 29.79 35.38
N VAL A 244 3.86 29.69 34.32
CA VAL A 244 4.25 29.02 33.06
C VAL A 244 5.43 29.75 32.39
N THR A 245 5.45 31.08 32.37
CA THR A 245 6.53 31.83 31.71
C THR A 245 7.85 31.79 32.50
N GLN A 246 7.81 31.90 33.83
CA GLN A 246 9.00 31.73 34.68
C GLN A 246 9.57 30.30 34.61
N LEU A 247 8.72 29.28 34.63
CA LEU A 247 9.14 27.88 34.54
C LEU A 247 9.83 27.56 33.20
N ASN A 248 9.34 28.10 32.08
CA ASN A 248 9.99 27.91 30.79
C ASN A 248 11.40 28.55 30.73
N ILE A 249 11.61 29.72 31.38
CA ILE A 249 12.94 30.34 31.51
C ILE A 249 13.89 29.49 32.37
N LEU A 250 13.37 28.84 33.43
CA LEU A 250 14.14 27.88 34.22
C LEU A 250 14.54 26.65 33.40
N LEU A 251 13.61 26.07 32.66
CA LEU A 251 13.85 24.91 31.79
C LEU A 251 14.87 25.20 30.68
N GLU A 252 14.88 26.42 30.11
CA GLU A 252 15.88 26.83 29.12
C GLU A 252 17.30 26.94 29.72
N LYS A 253 17.43 27.45 30.95
CA LYS A 253 18.70 27.45 31.70
C LYS A 253 19.16 26.04 32.07
N LEU A 254 18.24 25.12 32.37
CA LEU A 254 18.56 23.72 32.65
C LEU A 254 18.97 22.96 31.36
N ARG A 255 18.29 23.21 30.23
CA ARG A 255 18.62 22.63 28.92
C ARG A 255 19.98 23.09 28.37
N SER A 256 20.43 24.29 28.72
CA SER A 256 21.74 24.83 28.35
C SER A 256 22.89 24.46 29.29
N THR A 257 22.64 23.68 30.36
CA THR A 257 23.64 23.27 31.35
C THR A 257 23.75 21.74 31.50
N GLY A 258 24.88 21.27 32.05
CA GLY A 258 25.08 19.85 32.38
C GLY A 258 24.40 19.51 33.71
N SER A 259 23.24 18.85 33.65
CA SER A 259 22.44 18.53 34.83
C SER A 259 22.97 17.33 35.61
N SER A 260 22.93 17.41 36.94
CA SER A 260 23.08 16.26 37.86
C SER A 260 21.86 16.20 38.77
N PHE A 261 21.26 15.02 38.93
CA PHE A 261 20.00 14.85 39.64
C PHE A 261 20.20 14.14 40.97
N ILE A 262 19.68 14.74 42.04
CA ILE A 262 19.61 14.17 43.39
C ILE A 262 18.13 13.96 43.72
N ARG A 263 17.76 12.78 44.20
CA ARG A 263 16.38 12.46 44.61
C ARG A 263 16.37 12.11 46.09
N CYS A 264 15.82 13.02 46.91
CA CYS A 264 15.63 12.80 48.34
C CYS A 264 14.44 11.84 48.55
N ILE A 265 14.58 10.90 49.50
CA ILE A 265 13.54 9.91 49.82
C ILE A 265 13.21 10.00 51.32
N LYS A 266 11.94 10.15 51.66
CA LYS A 266 11.43 10.15 53.02
C LYS A 266 11.22 8.70 53.49
N PRO A 267 11.93 8.22 54.53
CA PRO A 267 11.92 6.80 54.90
C PRO A 267 10.68 6.36 55.69
N ASN A 268 9.99 7.29 56.35
CA ASN A 268 8.74 7.07 57.08
C ASN A 268 8.01 8.42 57.25
N LEU A 269 6.68 8.42 57.38
CA LEU A 269 5.94 9.68 57.53
C LEU A 269 6.25 10.42 58.84
N LYS A 270 6.62 9.68 59.90
CA LYS A 270 6.77 10.15 61.29
C LYS A 270 8.07 10.90 61.60
N MET A 271 9.01 10.97 60.65
CA MET A 271 10.37 11.54 60.83
C MET A 271 11.23 10.84 61.90
N ILE A 272 11.00 9.54 62.14
CA ILE A 272 11.73 8.76 63.16
C ILE A 272 12.97 8.10 62.54
N SER A 273 14.13 8.14 63.21
CA SER A 273 15.34 7.46 62.75
C SER A 273 15.19 5.94 62.73
N HIS A 274 15.90 5.27 61.82
CA HIS A 274 15.90 3.81 61.61
C HIS A 274 14.53 3.15 61.28
N GLN A 275 13.43 3.90 61.17
CA GLN A 275 12.13 3.36 60.73
C GLN A 275 12.00 3.41 59.20
N PHE A 276 11.70 2.27 58.58
CA PHE A 276 11.60 2.10 57.11
C PHE A 276 10.19 1.66 56.70
N GLU A 277 9.39 2.57 56.14
CA GLU A 277 8.02 2.33 55.70
C GLU A 277 8.01 2.02 54.18
N GLY A 278 8.46 0.81 53.83
CA GLY A 278 8.80 0.40 52.45
C GLY A 278 7.74 0.65 51.37
N ALA A 279 6.44 0.61 51.71
CA ALA A 279 5.35 0.91 50.77
C ALA A 279 5.35 2.41 50.34
N GLN A 280 5.63 3.33 51.27
CA GLN A 280 5.75 4.76 50.95
C GLN A 280 7.02 5.05 50.15
N ILE A 281 8.11 4.34 50.45
CA ILE A 281 9.39 4.46 49.74
C ILE A 281 9.23 3.98 48.29
N LEU A 282 8.55 2.84 48.07
CA LEU A 282 8.24 2.34 46.73
C LEU A 282 7.37 3.33 45.95
N SER A 283 6.34 3.91 46.59
CA SER A 283 5.50 4.95 45.98
C SER A 283 6.32 6.18 45.56
N GLN A 284 7.27 6.65 46.39
CA GLN A 284 8.16 7.76 46.04
C GLN A 284 9.09 7.42 44.87
N LEU A 285 9.62 6.21 44.80
CA LEU A 285 10.47 5.75 43.69
C LEU A 285 9.69 5.60 42.37
N GLN A 286 8.40 5.26 42.44
CA GLN A 286 7.50 5.25 41.30
C GLN A 286 7.18 6.68 40.83
N CYS A 287 6.72 7.56 41.72
CA CYS A 287 6.36 8.95 41.36
C CYS A 287 7.55 9.81 40.90
N SER A 288 8.79 9.49 41.30
CA SER A 288 10.01 10.17 40.82
C SER A 288 10.54 9.62 39.49
N GLY A 289 9.84 8.67 38.86
CA GLY A 289 10.20 8.06 37.57
C GLY A 289 11.46 7.19 37.61
N MET A 290 11.95 6.82 38.79
CA MET A 290 13.22 6.08 38.94
C MET A 290 13.14 4.64 38.39
N VAL A 291 11.94 4.04 38.35
CA VAL A 291 11.73 2.70 37.79
C VAL A 291 12.11 2.67 36.30
N SER A 292 11.57 3.59 35.49
CA SER A 292 11.86 3.71 34.05
C SER A 292 13.35 3.92 33.75
N VAL A 293 14.06 4.60 34.65
CA VAL A 293 15.52 4.81 34.54
C VAL A 293 16.28 3.53 34.89
N LEU A 294 15.84 2.76 35.90
CA LEU A 294 16.42 1.46 36.21
C LEU A 294 16.27 0.47 35.04
N ASP A 295 15.11 0.45 34.36
CA ASP A 295 14.89 -0.37 33.17
C ASP A 295 15.84 0.02 32.01
N LEU A 296 16.03 1.33 31.76
CA LEU A 296 17.05 1.82 30.80
C LEU A 296 18.46 1.35 31.21
N MET A 297 18.85 1.53 32.47
CA MET A 297 20.18 1.18 32.97
C MET A 297 20.44 -0.33 33.01
N GLN A 298 19.39 -1.15 33.17
CA GLN A 298 19.46 -2.61 33.10
C GLN A 298 19.51 -3.11 31.65
N GLY A 299 18.79 -2.48 30.72
CA GLY A 299 18.87 -2.79 29.30
C GLY A 299 20.23 -2.39 28.68
N GLY A 300 20.66 -1.17 28.99
CA GLY A 300 21.84 -0.49 28.45
C GLY A 300 23.17 -0.74 29.16
N PHE A 301 24.02 0.29 29.16
CA PHE A 301 25.42 0.21 29.58
C PHE A 301 25.86 1.48 30.35
N PRO A 302 25.46 1.63 31.64
CA PRO A 302 25.65 2.88 32.38
C PRO A 302 27.11 3.15 32.77
N SER A 303 27.94 2.11 32.91
CA SER A 303 29.38 2.27 33.15
C SER A 303 30.10 2.43 31.81
N ARG A 304 30.90 3.49 31.65
CA ARG A 304 31.54 3.84 30.38
C ARG A 304 32.88 4.51 30.59
N ALA A 305 33.88 4.13 29.78
CA ALA A 305 35.25 4.64 29.87
C ALA A 305 35.86 4.87 28.47
N PRO A 306 36.39 6.07 28.16
CA PRO A 306 37.14 6.33 26.94
C PRO A 306 38.35 5.40 26.76
N PHE A 307 38.65 5.06 25.50
CA PHE A 307 39.77 4.15 25.18
C PHE A 307 41.13 4.64 25.71
N HIS A 308 41.34 5.95 25.80
CA HIS A 308 42.61 6.53 26.26
C HIS A 308 42.77 6.50 27.79
N GLU A 309 41.69 6.64 28.55
CA GLU A 309 41.71 6.49 30.02
C GLU A 309 42.03 5.05 30.40
N LEU A 310 41.34 4.08 29.80
CA LEU A 310 41.61 2.64 29.97
C LEU A 310 43.06 2.30 29.60
N TYR A 311 43.55 2.81 28.47
CA TYR A 311 44.95 2.63 28.08
C TYR A 311 45.90 3.21 29.15
N ASN A 312 45.67 4.43 29.62
CA ASN A 312 46.52 5.10 30.61
C ASN A 312 46.54 4.38 31.96
N MET A 313 45.38 3.85 32.41
CA MET A 313 45.27 3.05 33.64
C MET A 313 46.05 1.74 33.55
N TYR A 314 45.91 1.01 32.44
CA TYR A 314 46.34 -0.39 32.36
C TYR A 314 47.67 -0.63 31.62
N GLN A 315 48.24 0.37 30.94
CA GLN A 315 49.54 0.23 30.26
C GLN A 315 50.70 -0.14 31.21
N GLN A 316 50.62 0.23 32.50
CA GLN A 316 51.68 -0.04 33.47
C GLN A 316 51.78 -1.54 33.84
N TYR A 317 50.65 -2.24 33.80
CA TYR A 317 50.53 -3.68 34.07
C TYR A 317 50.74 -4.54 32.81
N MET A 318 51.15 -3.92 31.69
CA MET A 318 51.18 -4.55 30.37
C MET A 318 52.58 -4.52 29.72
N PRO A 319 53.00 -5.60 29.04
CA PRO A 319 54.28 -5.65 28.35
C PRO A 319 54.45 -4.54 27.29
N PRO A 320 55.67 -4.01 27.08
CA PRO A 320 55.95 -2.96 26.08
C PRO A 320 55.54 -3.28 24.62
N LYS A 321 55.36 -4.56 24.28
CA LYS A 321 54.84 -4.99 22.96
C LYS A 321 53.34 -4.69 22.78
N LEU A 322 52.58 -4.59 23.87
CA LEU A 322 51.15 -4.28 23.89
C LEU A 322 50.89 -2.78 24.01
N CYS A 323 51.70 -2.06 24.80
CA CYS A 323 51.62 -0.60 24.94
C CYS A 323 52.02 0.16 23.66
N ARG A 324 52.56 -0.54 22.64
CA ARG A 324 52.78 -0.02 21.27
C ARG A 324 51.55 -0.11 20.35
N LEU A 325 50.39 -0.55 20.85
CA LEU A 325 49.13 -0.57 20.09
C LEU A 325 48.37 0.75 20.27
N ASP A 326 47.51 1.10 19.32
CA ASP A 326 46.56 2.21 19.51
C ASP A 326 45.60 1.88 20.69
N PRO A 327 45.15 2.88 21.48
CA PRO A 327 44.32 2.63 22.67
C PRO A 327 43.06 1.79 22.41
N ARG A 328 42.46 1.90 21.22
CA ARG A 328 41.26 1.15 20.83
C ARG A 328 41.57 -0.30 20.50
N LEU A 329 42.68 -0.59 19.81
CA LEU A 329 43.16 -1.95 19.56
C LEU A 329 43.72 -2.60 20.84
N PHE A 330 44.39 -1.84 21.71
CA PHE A 330 44.81 -2.28 23.05
C PHE A 330 43.62 -2.81 23.84
N CYS A 331 42.57 -2.00 24.02
CA CYS A 331 41.34 -2.43 24.71
C CYS A 331 40.67 -3.62 24.02
N LYS A 332 40.59 -3.64 22.68
CA LYS A 332 40.01 -4.76 21.92
C LYS A 332 40.78 -6.08 22.09
N ALA A 333 42.10 -6.01 22.15
CA ALA A 333 42.95 -7.17 22.34
C ALA A 333 42.90 -7.68 23.80
N LEU A 334 42.86 -6.77 24.76
CA LEU A 334 42.77 -7.06 26.20
C LEU A 334 41.48 -7.81 26.56
N PHE A 335 40.31 -7.26 26.21
CA PHE A 335 39.01 -7.84 26.56
C PHE A 335 38.79 -9.23 25.94
N LYS A 336 39.24 -9.41 24.68
CA LYS A 336 39.14 -10.71 24.00
C LYS A 336 40.14 -11.75 24.49
N ALA A 337 41.16 -11.36 25.24
CA ALA A 337 42.09 -12.28 25.89
C ALA A 337 41.68 -12.65 27.32
N LEU A 338 41.01 -11.72 28.02
CA LEU A 338 40.29 -12.01 29.27
C LEU A 338 39.13 -12.99 29.05
N GLY A 339 38.52 -12.99 27.86
CA GLY A 339 37.39 -13.86 27.55
C GLY A 339 36.06 -13.34 28.09
N LEU A 340 35.97 -12.05 28.40
CA LEU A 340 34.73 -11.40 28.83
C LEU A 340 33.60 -11.63 27.81
N ASN A 341 32.37 -11.76 28.31
CA ASN A 341 31.19 -11.99 27.49
C ASN A 341 30.86 -10.74 26.64
N GLU A 342 30.64 -10.90 25.33
CA GLU A 342 30.26 -9.78 24.45
C GLU A 342 28.87 -9.20 24.76
N ASN A 343 28.12 -9.77 25.71
CA ASN A 343 26.90 -9.19 26.28
C ASN A 343 27.17 -8.27 27.49
N ASP A 344 28.28 -8.46 28.20
CA ASP A 344 28.65 -7.68 29.40
C ASP A 344 29.26 -6.31 29.05
N TYR A 345 29.82 -6.18 27.85
CA TYR A 345 30.44 -4.96 27.36
C TYR A 345 30.23 -4.78 25.85
N LYS A 346 30.29 -3.53 25.37
CA LYS A 346 30.29 -3.17 23.94
C LYS A 346 31.39 -2.16 23.62
N PHE A 347 31.89 -2.21 22.38
CA PHE A 347 32.87 -1.26 21.86
C PHE A 347 32.19 -0.18 21.02
N GLY A 348 32.10 1.03 21.57
CA GLY A 348 31.69 2.21 20.82
C GLY A 348 32.77 2.71 19.85
N LEU A 349 32.52 3.89 19.27
CA LEU A 349 33.48 4.61 18.43
C LEU A 349 34.63 5.20 19.27
N THR A 350 34.31 5.83 20.41
CA THR A 350 35.25 6.56 21.28
C THR A 350 35.38 5.97 22.69
N ARG A 351 34.42 5.14 23.15
CA ARG A 351 34.41 4.57 24.51
C ARG A 351 34.17 3.06 24.52
N VAL A 352 34.54 2.42 25.63
CA VAL A 352 34.02 1.10 26.03
C VAL A 352 32.82 1.31 26.96
N PHE A 353 31.79 0.51 26.75
CA PHE A 353 30.53 0.52 27.49
C PHE A 353 30.37 -0.81 28.21
N PHE A 354 29.92 -0.80 29.46
CA PHE A 354 29.83 -1.96 30.36
C PHE A 354 28.46 -2.01 31.04
N ARG A 355 27.96 -3.22 31.28
CA ARG A 355 26.77 -3.46 32.12
C ARG A 355 27.06 -3.10 33.58
N PRO A 356 26.01 -2.90 34.42
CA PRO A 356 26.18 -2.65 35.86
C PRO A 356 27.16 -3.64 36.52
N GLY A 357 28.06 -3.15 37.35
CA GLY A 357 29.10 -3.95 38.04
C GLY A 357 30.26 -4.44 37.16
N LYS A 358 30.07 -4.65 35.85
CA LYS A 358 31.06 -5.27 34.96
C LYS A 358 32.34 -4.48 34.73
N PHE A 359 32.33 -3.17 34.96
CA PHE A 359 33.57 -2.38 34.99
C PHE A 359 34.42 -2.69 36.23
N ALA A 360 33.80 -2.89 37.40
CA ALA A 360 34.51 -3.20 38.64
C ALA A 360 35.09 -4.62 38.65
N GLU A 361 34.32 -5.60 38.13
CA GLU A 361 34.82 -6.96 37.89
C GLU A 361 36.07 -6.95 36.99
N PHE A 362 36.03 -6.18 35.89
CA PHE A 362 37.17 -6.00 34.99
C PHE A 362 38.37 -5.31 35.66
N ASP A 363 38.17 -4.19 36.37
CA ASP A 363 39.25 -3.48 37.09
C ASP A 363 39.89 -4.35 38.18
N GLN A 364 39.09 -5.17 38.89
CA GLN A 364 39.59 -6.13 39.88
C GLN A 364 40.45 -7.23 39.24
N ILE A 365 40.03 -7.80 38.10
CA ILE A 365 40.84 -8.78 37.37
C ILE A 365 42.13 -8.13 36.84
N MET A 366 42.08 -6.88 36.38
CA MET A 366 43.24 -6.13 35.92
C MET A 366 44.26 -5.78 37.02
N LYS A 367 43.83 -5.82 38.29
CA LYS A 367 44.66 -5.62 39.49
C LYS A 367 45.02 -6.94 40.22
N SER A 368 44.66 -8.09 39.64
CA SER A 368 44.99 -9.42 40.18
C SER A 368 46.44 -9.83 39.91
N ASP A 369 46.84 -10.99 40.45
CA ASP A 369 48.24 -11.41 40.58
C ASP A 369 49.06 -11.39 39.27
N PRO A 370 50.38 -11.12 39.33
CA PRO A 370 51.25 -11.07 38.15
C PRO A 370 51.19 -12.30 37.23
N ASP A 371 50.94 -13.49 37.78
CA ASP A 371 50.82 -14.74 37.00
C ASP A 371 49.54 -14.78 36.15
N HIS A 372 48.42 -14.22 36.64
CA HIS A 372 47.20 -14.04 35.86
C HIS A 372 47.41 -13.05 34.72
N LEU A 373 48.12 -11.94 34.97
CA LEU A 373 48.54 -10.99 33.94
C LEU A 373 49.47 -11.64 32.90
N ALA A 374 50.41 -12.50 33.32
CA ALA A 374 51.31 -13.21 32.41
C ALA A 374 50.58 -14.20 31.49
N GLU A 375 49.59 -14.96 32.01
CA GLU A 375 48.77 -15.86 31.19
C GLU A 375 47.81 -15.09 30.27
N LEU A 376 47.21 -14.00 30.75
CA LEU A 376 46.44 -13.07 29.93
C LEU A 376 47.26 -12.56 28.75
N VAL A 377 48.49 -12.10 28.99
CA VAL A 377 49.42 -11.65 27.94
C VAL A 377 49.68 -12.70 26.86
N LYS A 378 49.81 -13.99 27.21
CA LYS A 378 49.95 -15.08 26.21
C LYS A 378 48.71 -15.15 25.31
N LYS A 379 47.51 -15.09 25.91
CA LYS A 379 46.22 -15.08 25.19
C LYS A 379 46.10 -13.87 24.26
N VAL A 380 46.48 -12.66 24.71
CA VAL A 380 46.47 -11.45 23.87
C VAL A 380 47.38 -11.62 22.65
N ASN A 381 48.62 -12.09 22.85
CA ASN A 381 49.58 -12.25 21.76
C ASN A 381 49.09 -13.27 20.70
N LYS A 382 48.53 -14.41 21.12
CA LYS A 382 47.92 -15.40 20.21
C LYS A 382 46.76 -14.79 19.41
N TRP A 383 45.89 -14.01 20.06
CA TRP A 383 44.80 -13.32 19.39
C TRP A 383 45.28 -12.26 18.39
N LEU A 384 46.29 -11.45 18.75
CA LEU A 384 46.85 -10.41 17.87
C LEU A 384 47.44 -10.99 16.58
N ILE A 385 48.14 -12.13 16.66
CA ILE A 385 48.69 -12.82 15.47
C ILE A 385 47.54 -13.27 14.55
N HIS A 386 46.52 -13.95 15.09
CA HIS A 386 45.34 -14.36 14.31
C HIS A 386 44.58 -13.17 13.70
N SER A 387 44.43 -12.08 14.46
CA SER A 387 43.74 -10.86 14.00
C SER A 387 44.51 -10.15 12.88
N ARG A 388 45.85 -10.06 12.99
CA ARG A 388 46.71 -9.50 11.93
C ARG A 388 46.70 -10.36 10.68
N TRP A 389 46.77 -11.69 10.81
CA TRP A 389 46.68 -12.62 9.70
C TRP A 389 45.35 -12.51 8.95
N LYS A 390 44.22 -12.54 9.68
CA LYS A 390 42.88 -12.33 9.09
C LYS A 390 42.79 -10.98 8.36
N LYS A 391 43.36 -9.89 8.89
CA LYS A 391 43.40 -8.58 8.21
C LYS A 391 44.11 -8.67 6.85
N VAL A 392 45.27 -9.33 6.78
CA VAL A 392 46.01 -9.54 5.52
C VAL A 392 45.19 -10.36 4.51
N GLN A 393 44.55 -11.44 4.95
CA GLN A 393 43.66 -12.25 4.10
C GLN A 393 42.48 -11.43 3.53
N TRP A 394 41.82 -10.61 4.36
CA TRP A 394 40.73 -9.74 3.90
C TRP A 394 41.20 -8.65 2.93
N CYS A 395 42.40 -8.08 3.12
CA CYS A 395 43.00 -7.13 2.18
C CYS A 395 43.26 -7.79 0.83
N ALA A 396 43.89 -8.97 0.80
CA ALA A 396 44.14 -9.72 -0.43
C ALA A 396 42.83 -10.08 -1.18
N LEU A 397 41.83 -10.59 -0.45
CA LEU A 397 40.51 -10.90 -1.01
C LEU A 397 39.80 -9.65 -1.57
N SER A 398 40.00 -8.48 -0.95
CA SER A 398 39.43 -7.21 -1.42
C SER A 398 40.05 -6.77 -2.75
N VAL A 399 41.37 -6.92 -2.91
CA VAL A 399 42.07 -6.65 -4.18
C VAL A 399 41.61 -7.61 -5.29
N ILE A 400 41.47 -8.91 -4.98
CA ILE A 400 40.95 -9.91 -5.92
C ILE A 400 39.50 -9.58 -6.35
N LYS A 401 38.63 -9.23 -5.39
CA LYS A 401 37.26 -8.79 -5.68
C LYS A 401 37.23 -7.53 -6.54
N LEU A 402 38.13 -6.57 -6.32
CA LEU A 402 38.24 -5.35 -7.14
C LEU A 402 38.69 -5.67 -8.57
N LYS A 403 39.72 -6.49 -8.77
CA LYS A 403 40.17 -6.99 -10.08
C LYS A 403 39.02 -7.64 -10.86
N ASN A 404 38.29 -8.55 -10.21
CA ASN A 404 37.16 -9.25 -10.84
C ASN A 404 36.00 -8.30 -11.17
N LYS A 405 35.72 -7.30 -10.32
CA LYS A 405 34.72 -6.25 -10.57
C LYS A 405 35.09 -5.33 -11.74
N ILE A 406 36.38 -5.07 -11.96
CA ILE A 406 36.87 -4.34 -13.15
C ILE A 406 36.66 -5.17 -14.41
N LEU A 407 37.10 -6.44 -14.44
CA LEU A 407 36.91 -7.34 -15.58
C LEU A 407 35.42 -7.49 -15.96
N TYR A 408 34.55 -7.70 -14.97
CA TYR A 408 33.09 -7.73 -15.17
C TYR A 408 32.55 -6.44 -15.80
N ARG A 409 32.98 -5.26 -15.31
CA ARG A 409 32.58 -3.96 -15.87
C ARG A 409 33.04 -3.79 -17.32
N THR A 410 34.25 -4.22 -17.67
CA THR A 410 34.74 -4.22 -19.06
C THR A 410 33.88 -5.11 -19.96
N SER A 411 33.59 -6.35 -19.54
CA SER A 411 32.70 -7.25 -20.29
C SER A 411 31.28 -6.70 -20.44
N ALA A 412 30.73 -6.05 -19.41
CA ALA A 412 29.43 -5.38 -19.47
C ALA A 412 29.44 -4.19 -20.45
N CYS A 413 30.49 -3.36 -20.42
CA CYS A 413 30.67 -2.25 -21.35
C CYS A 413 30.71 -2.74 -22.81
N ILE A 414 31.46 -3.80 -23.12
CA ILE A 414 31.50 -4.40 -24.46
C ILE A 414 30.11 -4.92 -24.89
N LYS A 415 29.35 -5.56 -23.99
CA LYS A 415 27.96 -5.99 -24.25
C LYS A 415 27.04 -4.81 -24.55
N MET A 416 27.16 -3.69 -23.84
CA MET A 416 26.40 -2.46 -24.12
C MET A 416 26.82 -1.84 -25.46
N GLN A 417 28.12 -1.63 -25.69
CA GLN A 417 28.67 -1.03 -26.91
C GLN A 417 28.26 -1.81 -28.16
N LYS A 418 28.38 -3.15 -28.18
CA LYS A 418 27.99 -3.94 -29.36
C LYS A 418 26.48 -3.84 -29.63
N THR A 419 25.67 -3.81 -28.58
CA THR A 419 24.20 -3.73 -28.70
C THR A 419 23.76 -2.37 -29.24
N VAL A 420 24.34 -1.28 -28.72
CA VAL A 420 24.07 0.10 -29.20
C VAL A 420 24.57 0.31 -30.63
N ARG A 421 25.80 -0.12 -30.97
CA ARG A 421 26.34 -0.05 -32.34
C ARG A 421 25.43 -0.77 -33.34
N MET A 422 24.98 -1.98 -33.00
CA MET A 422 24.06 -2.76 -33.83
C MET A 422 22.70 -2.06 -33.94
N TRP A 423 22.11 -1.57 -32.84
CA TRP A 423 20.84 -0.86 -32.85
C TRP A 423 20.88 0.41 -33.71
N LEU A 424 21.95 1.21 -33.62
CA LEU A 424 22.18 2.37 -34.48
C LEU A 424 22.27 1.99 -35.96
N CYS A 425 23.02 0.93 -36.29
CA CYS A 425 23.11 0.39 -37.65
C CYS A 425 21.72 -0.03 -38.18
N ARG A 426 20.97 -0.82 -37.40
CA ARG A 426 19.60 -1.20 -37.75
C ARG A 426 18.68 0.02 -37.89
N LYS A 427 18.76 1.02 -37.01
CA LYS A 427 17.95 2.25 -37.10
C LYS A 427 18.26 3.02 -38.39
N LYS A 428 19.53 3.13 -38.79
CA LYS A 428 19.96 3.80 -40.02
C LYS A 428 19.54 3.07 -41.29
N HIS A 429 19.69 1.74 -41.33
CA HIS A 429 19.51 0.97 -42.57
C HIS A 429 18.14 0.28 -42.72
N LYS A 430 17.36 0.10 -41.64
CA LYS A 430 16.04 -0.58 -41.72
C LYS A 430 15.05 0.09 -42.68
N PRO A 431 14.85 1.42 -42.71
CA PRO A 431 13.92 2.03 -43.67
C PRO A 431 14.26 1.73 -45.13
N ARG A 432 15.55 1.73 -45.47
CA ARG A 432 16.07 1.38 -46.79
C ARG A 432 15.89 -0.10 -47.12
N ILE A 433 16.08 -1.01 -46.15
CA ILE A 433 15.83 -2.45 -46.33
C ILE A 433 14.33 -2.72 -46.51
N ASP A 434 13.49 -2.19 -45.64
CA ASP A 434 12.02 -2.33 -45.72
C ASP A 434 11.48 -1.76 -47.05
N GLY A 435 12.01 -0.61 -47.47
CA GLY A 435 11.71 0.00 -48.77
C GLY A 435 12.12 -0.87 -49.97
N LEU A 436 13.33 -1.42 -49.98
CA LEU A 436 13.76 -2.35 -51.02
C LEU A 436 12.88 -3.61 -51.08
N VAL A 437 12.39 -4.11 -49.94
CA VAL A 437 11.42 -5.22 -49.91
C VAL A 437 10.07 -4.80 -50.52
N LYS A 438 9.54 -3.62 -50.19
CA LYS A 438 8.31 -3.09 -50.82
C LYS A 438 8.43 -2.99 -52.34
N VAL A 439 9.49 -2.33 -52.84
CA VAL A 439 9.69 -2.11 -54.28
C VAL A 439 9.93 -3.44 -55.00
N ARG A 440 10.67 -4.39 -54.40
CA ARG A 440 10.87 -5.73 -54.95
C ARG A 440 9.54 -6.50 -55.07
N ASN A 441 8.66 -6.40 -54.07
CA ASN A 441 7.34 -7.02 -54.11
C ASN A 441 6.45 -6.39 -55.21
N LEU A 442 6.56 -5.08 -55.45
CA LEU A 442 5.88 -4.41 -56.58
C LEU A 442 6.44 -4.89 -57.92
N LYS A 443 7.77 -5.05 -58.07
CA LYS A 443 8.37 -5.65 -59.26
C LYS A 443 7.87 -7.08 -59.51
N THR A 444 7.71 -7.90 -58.47
CA THR A 444 7.11 -9.24 -58.61
C THR A 444 5.65 -9.18 -59.11
N ARG A 445 4.87 -8.15 -58.76
CA ARG A 445 3.52 -7.95 -59.32
C ARG A 445 3.55 -7.60 -60.82
N MET A 446 4.59 -6.89 -61.29
CA MET A 446 4.73 -6.55 -62.72
C MET A 446 4.84 -7.78 -63.63
N GLY A 447 5.39 -8.90 -63.15
CA GLY A 447 5.41 -10.16 -63.90
C GLY A 447 4.01 -10.60 -64.33
N ARG A 448 3.04 -10.55 -63.40
CA ARG A 448 1.63 -10.89 -63.66
C ARG A 448 0.94 -9.91 -64.61
N PHE A 449 1.37 -8.65 -64.65
CA PHE A 449 0.84 -7.70 -65.62
C PHE A 449 1.34 -7.98 -67.04
N ASN A 450 2.59 -8.42 -67.21
CA ASN A 450 3.08 -8.91 -68.52
C ASN A 450 2.29 -10.14 -68.98
N GLU A 451 2.00 -11.09 -68.09
CA GLU A 451 1.18 -12.28 -68.38
C GLU A 451 -0.23 -11.89 -68.88
N VAL A 452 -0.91 -10.94 -68.21
CA VAL A 452 -2.25 -10.48 -68.60
C VAL A 452 -2.25 -9.75 -69.95
N VAL A 453 -1.26 -8.89 -70.22
CA VAL A 453 -1.16 -8.15 -71.51
C VAL A 453 -0.72 -9.05 -72.67
N ALA A 454 -0.05 -10.17 -72.40
CA ALA A 454 0.24 -11.15 -73.44
C ALA A 454 -1.05 -11.72 -74.09
N GLY A 455 -2.16 -11.78 -73.34
CA GLY A 455 -3.45 -12.34 -73.80
C GLY A 455 -4.43 -11.36 -74.47
N LEU A 456 -4.18 -10.05 -74.46
CA LEU A 456 -5.04 -9.06 -75.14
C LEU A 456 -4.77 -9.05 -76.66
N LYS A 457 -5.81 -8.89 -77.50
CA LYS A 457 -5.62 -8.84 -78.98
C LYS A 457 -5.44 -7.40 -79.46
N GLU A 458 -6.32 -6.49 -79.05
CA GLU A 458 -6.25 -5.05 -79.36
C GLU A 458 -5.57 -4.26 -78.22
N GLY A 459 -4.99 -3.09 -78.53
CA GLY A 459 -4.31 -2.23 -77.53
C GLY A 459 -3.01 -2.78 -76.93
N LYS A 460 -2.62 -4.02 -77.25
CA LYS A 460 -1.47 -4.73 -76.68
C LYS A 460 -0.15 -3.95 -76.71
N GLN A 461 0.16 -3.27 -77.81
CA GLN A 461 1.41 -2.49 -77.93
C GLN A 461 1.44 -1.29 -76.96
N GLU A 462 0.32 -0.57 -76.83
CA GLU A 462 0.21 0.57 -75.92
C GLU A 462 0.32 0.12 -74.46
N MET A 463 -0.45 -0.90 -74.07
CA MET A 463 -0.45 -1.42 -72.70
C MET A 463 0.90 -2.06 -72.32
N SER A 464 1.55 -2.76 -73.26
CA SER A 464 2.90 -3.30 -73.09
C SER A 464 3.92 -2.19 -72.85
N LYS A 465 3.83 -1.08 -73.61
CA LYS A 465 4.70 0.09 -73.41
C LYS A 465 4.51 0.70 -72.02
N GLN A 466 3.26 0.85 -71.58
CA GLN A 466 2.97 1.38 -70.24
C GLN A 466 3.52 0.48 -69.12
N ILE A 467 3.54 -0.85 -69.30
CA ILE A 467 4.17 -1.79 -68.36
C ILE A 467 5.71 -1.73 -68.43
N THR A 468 6.33 -1.59 -69.60
CA THR A 468 7.80 -1.44 -69.69
C THR A 468 8.27 -0.14 -69.04
N ASP A 469 7.54 0.97 -69.26
CA ASP A 469 7.84 2.27 -68.64
C ASP A 469 7.70 2.20 -67.11
N LEU A 470 6.68 1.48 -66.60
CA LEU A 470 6.49 1.30 -65.16
C LEU A 470 7.56 0.39 -64.54
N ASN A 471 7.99 -0.67 -65.23
CA ASN A 471 9.11 -1.51 -64.79
C ASN A 471 10.43 -0.73 -64.74
N ALA A 472 10.72 0.09 -65.76
CA ALA A 472 11.89 0.95 -65.79
C ALA A 472 11.88 1.97 -64.63
N ALA A 473 10.72 2.54 -64.30
CA ALA A 473 10.56 3.43 -63.15
C ALA A 473 10.76 2.69 -61.80
N ILE A 474 10.27 1.45 -61.67
CA ILE A 474 10.48 0.58 -60.51
C ILE A 474 11.97 0.25 -60.32
N ASP A 475 12.67 -0.14 -61.39
CA ASP A 475 14.12 -0.42 -61.32
C ASP A 475 14.95 0.83 -61.05
N SER A 476 14.58 1.98 -61.62
CA SER A 476 15.17 3.28 -61.29
C SER A 476 15.04 3.58 -59.79
N LEU A 477 13.87 3.36 -59.19
CA LEU A 477 13.69 3.50 -57.74
C LEU A 477 14.51 2.47 -56.95
N MET A 478 14.62 1.22 -57.40
CA MET A 478 15.50 0.22 -56.77
C MET A 478 16.98 0.62 -56.82
N VAL A 479 17.45 1.25 -57.90
CA VAL A 479 18.81 1.79 -58.00
C VAL A 479 18.97 3.03 -57.12
N LYS A 480 18.00 3.96 -57.13
CA LYS A 480 17.99 5.17 -56.29
C LYS A 480 18.12 4.82 -54.80
N ILE A 481 17.28 3.90 -54.30
CA ILE A 481 17.32 3.43 -52.90
C ILE A 481 18.63 2.67 -52.56
N LYS A 482 19.31 2.07 -53.55
CA LYS A 482 20.65 1.46 -53.37
C LYS A 482 21.80 2.47 -53.38
N GLY A 483 21.74 3.49 -54.25
CA GLY A 483 22.80 4.48 -54.42
C GLY A 483 22.77 5.57 -53.36
N THR A 484 21.59 6.12 -53.05
CA THR A 484 21.44 7.30 -52.18
C THR A 484 20.94 6.94 -50.78
N VAL A 485 21.03 7.92 -49.87
CA VAL A 485 20.53 7.83 -48.49
C VAL A 485 19.22 8.60 -48.39
N MET A 486 18.15 8.02 -48.93
CA MET A 486 16.80 8.59 -48.87
C MET A 486 16.19 8.42 -47.47
N SER A 487 15.35 9.37 -47.04
CA SER A 487 14.54 9.21 -45.84
C SER A 487 13.39 8.22 -46.06
N ARG A 488 12.77 7.76 -44.96
CA ARG A 488 11.60 6.89 -45.04
C ARG A 488 10.45 7.56 -45.81
N ILE A 489 10.28 8.87 -45.66
CA ILE A 489 9.15 9.60 -46.24
C ILE A 489 9.31 9.71 -47.76
N GLU A 490 10.52 10.00 -48.25
CA GLU A 490 10.83 9.96 -49.68
C GLU A 490 10.60 8.56 -50.28
N ILE A 491 11.10 7.51 -49.61
CA ILE A 491 10.93 6.12 -50.07
C ILE A 491 9.45 5.73 -50.11
N ASP A 492 8.68 6.03 -49.05
CA ASP A 492 7.26 5.71 -48.98
C ASP A 492 6.46 6.55 -50.00
N HIS A 493 6.82 7.82 -50.27
CA HIS A 493 6.17 8.68 -51.27
C HIS A 493 6.42 8.21 -52.72
N GLU A 494 7.69 7.99 -53.09
CA GLU A 494 8.09 7.49 -54.42
C GLU A 494 7.49 6.11 -54.69
N PHE A 495 7.44 5.25 -53.67
CA PHE A 495 6.75 3.96 -53.76
C PHE A 495 5.24 4.13 -54.00
N GLN A 496 4.56 5.03 -53.27
CA GLN A 496 3.13 5.26 -53.47
C GLN A 496 2.82 5.84 -54.86
N ALA A 497 3.67 6.73 -55.41
CA ALA A 497 3.50 7.22 -56.78
C ALA A 497 3.52 6.07 -57.82
N LEU A 498 4.40 5.08 -57.64
CA LEU A 498 4.44 3.88 -58.49
C LEU A 498 3.27 2.93 -58.23
N VAL A 499 2.76 2.84 -57.00
CA VAL A 499 1.56 2.06 -56.67
C VAL A 499 0.32 2.68 -57.33
N THR A 500 0.10 3.99 -57.19
CA THR A 500 -1.02 4.69 -57.86
C THR A 500 -0.96 4.50 -59.38
N ARG A 501 0.23 4.61 -60.00
CA ARG A 501 0.40 4.35 -61.44
C ARG A 501 0.14 2.88 -61.80
N SER A 502 0.49 1.93 -60.94
CA SER A 502 0.15 0.51 -61.09
C SER A 502 -1.35 0.22 -60.96
N GLU A 503 -2.06 0.95 -60.10
CA GLU A 503 -3.50 0.78 -59.86
C GLU A 503 -4.34 1.43 -60.97
N GLN A 504 -3.89 2.58 -61.48
CA GLN A 504 -4.40 3.19 -62.71
C GLN A 504 -4.22 2.24 -63.92
N LEU A 505 -3.05 1.63 -64.06
CA LEU A 505 -2.75 0.68 -65.14
C LEU A 505 -3.62 -0.58 -65.05
N LEU A 506 -3.79 -1.17 -63.85
CA LEU A 506 -4.74 -2.25 -63.60
C LEU A 506 -6.18 -1.84 -63.96
N THR A 507 -6.60 -0.64 -63.59
CA THR A 507 -7.93 -0.08 -63.89
C THR A 507 -8.17 0.07 -65.39
N ALA A 508 -7.14 0.52 -66.15
CA ALA A 508 -7.18 0.64 -67.60
C ALA A 508 -7.23 -0.73 -68.29
N MET A 509 -6.44 -1.71 -67.84
CA MET A 509 -6.51 -3.09 -68.35
C MET A 509 -7.88 -3.75 -68.10
N GLN A 510 -8.47 -3.54 -66.91
CA GLN A 510 -9.82 -4.03 -66.62
C GLN A 510 -10.90 -3.38 -67.48
N ASN A 511 -10.72 -2.12 -67.91
CA ASN A 511 -11.61 -1.49 -68.90
C ASN A 511 -11.41 -2.12 -70.28
N LYS A 512 -10.19 -2.14 -70.79
CA LYS A 512 -9.91 -2.66 -72.14
C LYS A 512 -10.33 -4.11 -72.32
N LYS A 513 -10.17 -4.95 -71.29
CA LYS A 513 -10.65 -6.34 -71.30
C LYS A 513 -12.19 -6.42 -71.35
N LYS A 514 -12.91 -5.54 -70.65
CA LYS A 514 -14.38 -5.45 -70.74
C LYS A 514 -14.85 -4.92 -72.09
N GLU A 515 -14.20 -3.89 -72.61
CA GLU A 515 -14.45 -3.35 -73.96
C GLU A 515 -14.19 -4.40 -75.06
N GLU A 516 -13.28 -5.35 -74.84
CA GLU A 516 -13.03 -6.49 -75.73
C GLU A 516 -14.13 -7.57 -75.56
N GLU A 517 -14.48 -7.95 -74.34
CA GLU A 517 -15.56 -8.91 -74.02
C GLU A 517 -16.95 -8.44 -74.50
N GLU A 518 -17.28 -7.16 -74.33
CA GLU A 518 -18.55 -6.57 -74.80
C GLU A 518 -18.59 -6.48 -76.33
N ARG A 519 -17.47 -6.14 -76.99
CA ARG A 519 -17.40 -6.14 -78.46
C ARG A 519 -17.40 -7.55 -79.04
N GLU A 520 -16.85 -8.55 -78.36
CA GLU A 520 -16.97 -9.95 -78.82
C GLU A 520 -18.42 -10.46 -78.67
N ARG A 521 -19.14 -10.09 -77.60
CA ARG A 521 -20.59 -10.34 -77.49
C ARG A 521 -21.38 -9.70 -78.63
N LEU A 522 -21.11 -8.43 -78.95
CA LEU A 522 -21.76 -7.73 -80.07
C LEU A 522 -21.48 -8.40 -81.42
N ARG A 523 -20.24 -8.85 -81.68
CA ARG A 523 -19.92 -9.62 -82.91
C ARG A 523 -20.68 -10.94 -82.98
N ARG A 524 -20.77 -11.71 -81.88
CA ARG A 524 -21.52 -12.98 -81.87
C ARG A 524 -23.01 -12.79 -82.21
N ILE A 525 -23.64 -11.76 -81.65
CA ILE A 525 -25.03 -11.38 -81.96
C ILE A 525 -25.18 -10.97 -83.44
N GLN A 526 -24.21 -10.23 -83.98
CA GLN A 526 -24.21 -9.83 -85.40
C GLN A 526 -24.09 -11.05 -86.33
N GLU A 527 -23.21 -12.01 -86.02
CA GLU A 527 -23.04 -13.23 -86.80
C GLU A 527 -24.27 -14.16 -86.73
N GLU A 528 -25.01 -14.19 -85.62
CA GLU A 528 -26.28 -14.93 -85.55
C GLU A 528 -27.31 -14.37 -86.54
N MET A 529 -27.44 -13.04 -86.65
CA MET A 529 -28.33 -12.42 -87.64
C MET A 529 -27.90 -12.70 -89.10
N GLU A 530 -26.61 -12.81 -89.38
CA GLU A 530 -26.13 -13.16 -90.74
C GLU A 530 -26.33 -14.64 -91.09
N ARG A 531 -26.22 -15.56 -90.12
CA ARG A 531 -26.57 -16.98 -90.32
C ARG A 531 -28.07 -17.17 -90.62
N GLU A 532 -28.93 -16.42 -89.94
CA GLU A 532 -30.37 -16.45 -90.19
C GLU A 532 -30.73 -15.96 -91.59
N LYS A 533 -29.97 -15.00 -92.13
CA LYS A 533 -30.11 -14.51 -93.50
C LYS A 533 -29.66 -15.55 -94.54
N LYS A 534 -28.47 -16.15 -94.37
CA LYS A 534 -27.90 -17.11 -95.34
C LYS A 534 -28.77 -18.36 -95.56
N ARG A 535 -29.51 -18.79 -94.53
CA ARG A 535 -30.48 -19.90 -94.62
C ARG A 535 -31.60 -19.68 -95.65
N ARG A 536 -31.88 -18.43 -96.05
CA ARG A 536 -32.88 -18.13 -97.11
C ARG A 536 -32.30 -18.28 -98.51
N ASP A 537 -31.05 -17.89 -98.71
CA ASP A 537 -30.39 -17.90 -100.03
C ASP A 537 -30.09 -19.34 -100.51
N GLU A 538 -29.81 -20.26 -99.58
CA GLU A 538 -29.54 -21.68 -99.87
C GLU A 538 -30.80 -22.46 -100.29
N GLU A 539 -32.00 -21.97 -99.98
CA GLU A 539 -33.28 -22.60 -100.36
C GLU A 539 -33.68 -22.28 -101.81
N GLU A 540 -33.23 -21.15 -102.36
CA GLU A 540 -33.53 -20.71 -103.73
C GLU A 540 -32.71 -21.47 -104.80
N GLN A 541 -31.44 -21.81 -104.50
CA GLN A 541 -30.59 -22.53 -105.45
C GLN A 541 -31.07 -23.97 -105.73
N ARG A 542 -31.63 -24.67 -104.73
CA ARG A 542 -32.08 -26.07 -104.89
C ARG A 542 -33.10 -26.26 -106.01
N ARG A 543 -34.02 -25.30 -106.19
CA ARG A 543 -35.06 -25.35 -107.23
C ARG A 543 -34.51 -25.40 -108.65
N LYS A 544 -33.31 -24.87 -108.88
CA LYS A 544 -32.70 -24.78 -110.21
C LYS A 544 -31.98 -26.07 -110.64
N GLN A 545 -31.72 -26.98 -109.71
CA GLN A 545 -31.11 -28.29 -109.99
C GLN A 545 -32.17 -29.34 -110.37
N GLU A 546 -33.43 -29.16 -109.94
CA GLU A 546 -34.53 -30.12 -110.11
C GLU A 546 -35.25 -30.02 -111.48
N GLU A 547 -34.91 -29.02 -112.31
CA GLU A 547 -35.62 -28.73 -113.57
C GLU A 547 -35.00 -29.45 -114.80
N ASP A 548 -33.68 -29.58 -114.88
CA ASP A 548 -33.01 -30.24 -116.01
C ASP A 548 -33.05 -31.79 -115.90
N ASP A 549 -32.87 -32.34 -114.70
CA ASP A 549 -32.90 -33.79 -114.45
C ASP A 549 -34.28 -34.42 -114.73
N ARG A 550 -35.32 -33.58 -114.81
CA ARG A 550 -36.72 -33.95 -115.02
C ARG A 550 -37.06 -34.26 -116.48
N LYS A 551 -36.27 -33.76 -117.45
CA LYS A 551 -36.48 -34.03 -118.88
C LYS A 551 -36.08 -35.45 -119.29
N LEU A 552 -35.05 -36.03 -118.67
CA LEU A 552 -34.50 -37.32 -119.07
C LEU A 552 -35.28 -38.54 -118.52
N LYS A 553 -36.00 -38.36 -117.40
CA LYS A 553 -36.77 -39.43 -116.72
C LYS A 553 -38.21 -39.58 -117.19
N ALA A 554 -38.71 -38.66 -118.02
CA ALA A 554 -40.10 -38.67 -118.51
C ALA A 554 -40.36 -39.72 -119.60
N GLU A 555 -39.31 -40.23 -120.26
CA GLU A 555 -39.44 -40.95 -121.54
C GLU A 555 -39.51 -42.49 -121.41
N MET A 556 -39.09 -43.06 -120.28
CA MET A 556 -38.81 -44.52 -120.21
C MET A 556 -39.81 -45.39 -119.42
N GLU A 557 -40.41 -44.90 -118.33
CA GLU A 557 -41.15 -45.78 -117.40
C GLU A 557 -42.58 -45.35 -117.02
N VAL A 558 -43.31 -44.88 -118.04
CA VAL A 558 -44.79 -44.95 -118.08
C VAL A 558 -45.30 -46.42 -118.08
N LYS A 559 -44.40 -47.41 -118.15
CA LYS A 559 -44.69 -48.74 -118.70
C LYS A 559 -44.93 -49.91 -117.71
N ARG A 560 -44.52 -49.83 -116.42
CA ARG A 560 -44.84 -50.94 -115.47
C ARG A 560 -45.05 -50.58 -114.00
N LYS A 561 -45.74 -49.46 -113.79
CA LYS A 561 -46.56 -49.22 -112.58
C LYS A 561 -47.55 -50.41 -112.37
N GLN A 562 -47.97 -50.68 -111.13
CA GLN A 562 -49.25 -51.32 -110.71
C GLN A 562 -49.37 -52.81 -110.24
N GLU A 563 -48.34 -53.70 -110.14
CA GLU A 563 -48.65 -55.15 -109.92
C GLU A 563 -48.18 -55.95 -108.66
N GLU A 564 -47.01 -55.75 -108.01
CA GLU A 564 -46.48 -56.82 -107.11
C GLU A 564 -46.43 -56.63 -105.57
N GLU A 565 -45.60 -55.74 -104.99
CA GLU A 565 -45.07 -55.99 -103.62
C GLU A 565 -45.83 -55.38 -102.40
N GLU A 566 -47.06 -54.88 -102.54
CA GLU A 566 -47.93 -54.60 -101.36
C GLU A 566 -48.35 -55.89 -100.61
N ARG A 567 -47.86 -57.06 -101.08
CA ARG A 567 -48.14 -58.40 -100.57
C ARG A 567 -47.03 -59.01 -99.70
N LYS A 568 -45.80 -58.47 -99.69
CA LYS A 568 -44.81 -58.87 -98.65
C LYS A 568 -45.16 -58.13 -97.36
N ARG A 569 -45.96 -58.78 -96.53
CA ARG A 569 -45.47 -59.61 -95.41
C ARG A 569 -44.88 -58.68 -94.35
N ARG A 570 -45.56 -58.46 -93.21
CA ARG A 570 -46.39 -59.45 -92.48
C ARG A 570 -45.67 -60.82 -92.40
N GLU A 571 -44.35 -60.69 -92.26
CA GLU A 571 -43.42 -61.47 -91.48
C GLU A 571 -42.75 -60.36 -90.64
N GLU A 572 -43.36 -59.89 -89.55
CA GLU A 572 -43.98 -60.65 -88.43
C GLU A 572 -42.87 -61.39 -87.67
N GLU A 573 -42.93 -61.37 -86.33
CA GLU A 573 -41.86 -61.92 -85.48
C GLU A 573 -40.48 -61.22 -85.76
N GLU A 574 -39.33 -61.58 -85.20
CA GLU A 574 -38.97 -62.58 -84.17
C GLU A 574 -38.32 -61.95 -82.92
N ARG A 575 -38.09 -60.63 -82.90
CA ARG A 575 -37.00 -60.05 -82.08
C ARG A 575 -37.36 -58.76 -81.30
N LYS A 576 -38.27 -58.71 -80.32
CA LYS A 576 -38.88 -59.76 -79.48
C LYS A 576 -37.91 -60.74 -78.79
N LEU A 577 -36.62 -60.40 -78.76
CA LEU A 577 -35.54 -61.20 -78.19
C LEU A 577 -34.39 -60.32 -77.65
N GLN A 578 -34.71 -59.05 -77.33
CA GLN A 578 -33.71 -58.08 -76.89
C GLN A 578 -34.24 -57.02 -75.88
N GLU A 579 -35.53 -57.04 -75.56
CA GLU A 579 -36.02 -56.55 -74.25
C GLU A 579 -35.38 -57.35 -73.10
N GLU A 580 -35.03 -58.61 -73.37
CA GLU A 580 -34.36 -59.52 -72.44
C GLU A 580 -32.83 -59.39 -72.46
N MET A 581 -32.24 -58.49 -73.26
CA MET A 581 -30.85 -58.04 -73.02
C MET A 581 -30.83 -56.88 -72.03
N GLU A 582 -31.39 -57.20 -70.86
CA GLU A 582 -30.68 -57.17 -69.59
C GLU A 582 -30.14 -55.80 -69.14
N VAL A 583 -30.61 -55.20 -68.04
CA VAL A 583 -30.81 -55.75 -66.68
C VAL A 583 -29.54 -56.37 -66.06
N GLN A 584 -28.47 -56.61 -66.83
CA GLN A 584 -27.25 -57.35 -66.42
C GLN A 584 -25.94 -56.54 -66.51
N LEU A 585 -26.04 -55.21 -66.65
CA LEU A 585 -24.97 -54.28 -66.25
C LEU A 585 -25.57 -52.96 -65.71
N LEU A 586 -26.56 -52.98 -64.80
CA LEU A 586 -26.60 -53.68 -63.49
C LEU A 586 -25.44 -53.25 -62.59
N ALA A 587 -25.79 -52.57 -61.50
CA ALA A 587 -24.89 -52.12 -60.45
C ALA A 587 -23.70 -51.31 -61.02
N ASP A 588 -22.54 -51.48 -60.40
CA ASP A 588 -21.23 -51.40 -61.03
C ASP A 588 -21.03 -50.27 -62.06
N ARG A 589 -21.14 -49.07 -61.49
CA ARG A 589 -20.37 -47.84 -61.81
C ARG A 589 -20.34 -46.94 -60.56
N GLU A 590 -19.89 -45.70 -60.72
CA GLU A 590 -19.26 -44.96 -59.60
C GLU A 590 -19.88 -43.58 -59.28
N GLU A 591 -20.77 -43.02 -60.11
CA GLU A 591 -20.95 -41.55 -60.08
C GLU A 591 -21.85 -40.97 -58.99
N GLU A 592 -22.96 -41.60 -58.58
CA GLU A 592 -23.83 -41.00 -57.55
C GLU A 592 -23.21 -41.01 -56.13
N ALA A 593 -22.13 -41.80 -55.93
CA ALA A 593 -21.23 -41.68 -54.80
C ALA A 593 -20.59 -40.27 -54.67
N SER A 594 -20.64 -39.46 -55.74
CA SER A 594 -20.16 -38.08 -55.77
C SER A 594 -21.14 -37.05 -55.22
N ARG A 595 -22.46 -37.37 -55.12
CA ARG A 595 -23.51 -36.35 -54.91
C ARG A 595 -24.19 -36.32 -53.55
N GLN A 596 -24.32 -37.44 -52.84
CA GLN A 596 -24.87 -37.40 -51.48
C GLN A 596 -23.89 -36.85 -50.41
N THR A 597 -22.67 -36.46 -50.82
CA THR A 597 -21.80 -35.55 -50.06
C THR A 597 -22.40 -34.15 -49.84
N VAL A 598 -23.53 -33.83 -50.50
CA VAL A 598 -24.33 -32.61 -50.30
C VAL A 598 -25.36 -32.76 -49.14
N LEU A 599 -25.56 -33.96 -48.57
CA LEU A 599 -26.61 -34.27 -47.57
C LEU A 599 -26.68 -33.34 -46.35
N GLU A 600 -25.55 -32.87 -45.83
CA GLU A 600 -25.46 -32.47 -44.40
C GLU A 600 -25.57 -30.97 -44.08
N GLN A 601 -25.48 -30.07 -45.07
CA GLN A 601 -25.35 -28.62 -44.78
C GLN A 601 -26.56 -27.75 -45.19
N GLU A 602 -27.29 -28.06 -46.26
CA GLU A 602 -28.44 -27.25 -46.70
C GLU A 602 -29.73 -27.49 -45.87
N ARG A 603 -29.73 -28.47 -44.95
CA ARG A 603 -30.91 -28.88 -44.15
C ARG A 603 -30.98 -28.28 -42.73
N ARG A 604 -30.38 -27.10 -42.45
CA ARG A 604 -30.42 -26.48 -41.11
C ARG A 604 -30.79 -24.99 -41.06
N ASP A 605 -30.11 -24.11 -41.80
CA ASP A 605 -30.18 -22.66 -41.53
C ASP A 605 -31.14 -21.87 -42.44
N ARG A 606 -32.38 -22.35 -42.63
CA ARG A 606 -33.41 -21.60 -43.40
C ARG A 606 -34.81 -21.51 -42.77
N GLU A 607 -35.04 -22.10 -41.58
CA GLU A 607 -36.39 -22.29 -41.02
C GLU A 607 -36.72 -21.40 -39.80
N LEU A 608 -35.74 -20.76 -39.14
CA LEU A 608 -35.95 -19.96 -37.91
C LEU A 608 -35.27 -18.57 -38.04
N ALA A 609 -35.85 -17.59 -38.76
CA ALA A 609 -37.17 -16.98 -38.54
C ALA A 609 -37.34 -16.37 -37.13
N LEU A 610 -37.15 -15.04 -37.07
CA LEU A 610 -37.90 -14.10 -36.24
C LEU A 610 -38.37 -14.59 -34.85
N ARG A 611 -37.46 -14.67 -33.86
CA ARG A 611 -37.83 -14.44 -32.46
C ARG A 611 -36.69 -14.03 -31.51
N ILE A 612 -36.36 -12.74 -31.53
CA ILE A 612 -36.34 -11.99 -30.25
C ILE A 612 -37.71 -11.33 -30.12
N ALA A 613 -38.66 -12.13 -29.64
CA ALA A 613 -39.92 -11.68 -29.07
C ALA A 613 -40.28 -12.71 -27.99
N GLN A 614 -40.06 -12.33 -26.73
CA GLN A 614 -40.43 -13.04 -25.50
C GLN A 614 -40.15 -14.56 -25.44
N SER A 615 -39.13 -14.92 -24.68
CA SER A 615 -39.18 -16.15 -23.88
C SER A 615 -40.09 -15.90 -22.67
N GLU A 616 -41.36 -16.27 -22.75
CA GLU A 616 -42.30 -16.19 -21.62
C GLU A 616 -43.39 -17.27 -21.76
N SER A 617 -43.46 -18.17 -20.76
CA SER A 617 -44.50 -19.19 -20.49
C SER A 617 -44.92 -20.13 -21.64
N GLU A 618 -44.65 -21.43 -21.64
CA GLU A 618 -45.03 -22.43 -20.62
C GLU A 618 -46.49 -22.32 -20.14
N LEU A 619 -47.39 -22.99 -20.88
CA LEU A 619 -48.53 -23.71 -20.32
C LEU A 619 -48.47 -25.17 -20.82
N ILE A 620 -48.62 -26.10 -19.88
CA ILE A 620 -48.57 -27.58 -19.99
C ILE A 620 -49.79 -28.05 -20.84
N PRO A 621 -49.70 -29.03 -21.78
CA PRO A 621 -49.20 -30.39 -21.58
C PRO A 621 -48.37 -31.05 -22.74
N GLU A 622 -48.41 -32.38 -22.82
CA GLU A 622 -47.46 -33.36 -23.39
C GLU A 622 -47.41 -33.56 -24.94
N GLU A 623 -46.33 -34.21 -25.41
CA GLU A 623 -46.08 -35.00 -26.66
C GLU A 623 -46.34 -34.42 -28.09
N GLY A 624 -45.38 -34.63 -29.03
CA GLY A 624 -45.58 -34.48 -30.50
C GLY A 624 -44.36 -33.99 -31.34
N GLN A 625 -44.29 -34.27 -32.66
CA GLN A 625 -43.11 -34.04 -33.55
C GLN A 625 -43.39 -33.21 -34.85
N ASN A 626 -42.36 -32.47 -35.34
CA ASN A 626 -41.99 -32.09 -36.75
C ASN A 626 -42.55 -30.83 -37.55
N ASP A 627 -41.58 -30.07 -38.13
CA ASP A 627 -41.41 -29.32 -39.44
C ASP A 627 -42.28 -28.15 -40.06
N ALA A 628 -41.56 -27.04 -40.40
CA ALA A 628 -41.49 -26.17 -41.64
C ALA A 628 -42.51 -25.03 -42.08
N GLY A 629 -42.01 -23.90 -42.68
CA GLY A 629 -42.78 -23.08 -43.68
C GLY A 629 -42.74 -21.49 -43.86
N LEU A 630 -41.64 -20.86 -44.32
CA LEU A 630 -41.50 -19.64 -45.22
C LEU A 630 -42.32 -18.27 -45.18
N ARG A 631 -41.60 -17.11 -45.34
CA ARG A 631 -41.95 -15.76 -45.98
C ARG A 631 -42.85 -14.74 -45.19
N SER A 632 -43.16 -13.47 -45.60
CA SER A 632 -42.51 -12.23 -46.20
C SER A 632 -43.56 -11.03 -46.20
N CYS A 633 -43.49 -9.73 -46.62
CA CYS A 633 -42.58 -8.74 -47.30
C CYS A 633 -43.11 -7.24 -47.12
N GLY A 634 -42.44 -6.15 -47.59
CA GLY A 634 -42.97 -4.73 -47.66
C GLY A 634 -41.94 -3.55 -47.64
N SER A 635 -42.24 -2.30 -48.11
CA SER A 635 -41.27 -1.14 -48.18
C SER A 635 -41.83 0.30 -48.44
N LEU A 636 -40.96 1.34 -48.35
CA LEU A 636 -41.04 2.78 -48.83
C LEU A 636 -41.87 3.82 -48.02
N LEU A 637 -41.62 5.15 -47.97
CA LEU A 637 -40.54 6.12 -48.38
C LEU A 637 -40.20 7.04 -47.15
N SER A 638 -39.04 7.69 -46.96
CA SER A 638 -38.28 8.69 -47.77
C SER A 638 -39.02 10.04 -47.96
N ASP A 639 -38.39 11.23 -47.93
CA ASP A 639 -36.94 11.59 -47.87
C ASP A 639 -36.64 12.61 -46.72
N PHE A 640 -35.59 13.44 -46.59
CA PHE A 640 -34.59 14.12 -47.46
C PHE A 640 -33.15 13.84 -46.97
N LEU A 641 -32.05 13.88 -47.75
CA LEU A 641 -31.51 14.83 -48.76
C LEU A 641 -30.98 16.15 -48.15
N SER A 642 -29.83 16.72 -48.56
CA SER A 642 -28.87 16.39 -49.65
C SER A 642 -27.43 16.24 -49.08
N VAL A 643 -26.33 15.93 -49.80
CA VAL A 643 -26.02 15.93 -51.25
C VAL A 643 -24.91 14.88 -51.56
N PRO A 644 -24.83 14.27 -52.78
CA PRO A 644 -23.72 13.40 -53.22
C PRO A 644 -22.38 14.17 -53.48
N LEU A 645 -21.22 13.59 -53.83
CA LEU A 645 -20.83 12.38 -54.62
C LEU A 645 -19.49 11.81 -54.04
N VAL A 646 -19.04 10.54 -54.08
CA VAL A 646 -19.15 9.38 -55.01
C VAL A 646 -18.22 9.55 -56.26
N SER A 647 -17.51 8.56 -56.82
CA SER A 647 -17.42 7.09 -56.65
C SER A 647 -15.92 6.64 -56.45
N ILE A 648 -15.31 5.50 -56.84
CA ILE A 648 -15.64 4.33 -57.71
C ILE A 648 -14.76 3.07 -57.38
N ARG A 649 -15.20 1.88 -57.86
CA ARG A 649 -14.50 0.56 -58.02
C ARG A 649 -14.14 -0.29 -56.78
N GLY A 650 -14.49 -1.58 -56.85
CA GLY A 650 -14.02 -2.70 -56.01
C GLY A 650 -13.07 -3.64 -56.80
N PRO A 651 -13.10 -4.99 -56.66
CA PRO A 651 -14.07 -5.84 -55.92
C PRO A 651 -13.44 -7.01 -55.09
N GLN A 652 -14.29 -7.96 -54.66
CA GLN A 652 -14.03 -9.41 -54.51
C GLN A 652 -13.16 -9.94 -53.35
N VAL A 653 -13.78 -10.69 -52.41
CA VAL A 653 -13.11 -11.59 -51.43
C VAL A 653 -13.98 -12.82 -51.12
N GLN A 654 -13.47 -14.02 -51.43
CA GLN A 654 -13.75 -15.36 -50.84
C GLN A 654 -13.11 -16.44 -51.75
N ALA A 655 -12.64 -17.61 -51.32
CA ALA A 655 -12.44 -18.20 -49.97
C ALA A 655 -11.33 -19.29 -50.01
N SER A 656 -11.37 -20.25 -49.05
CA SER A 656 -10.44 -21.38 -48.77
C SER A 656 -9.21 -20.99 -47.91
N LYS A 657 -8.87 -21.63 -46.77
CA LYS A 657 -8.98 -23.03 -46.23
C LYS A 657 -8.13 -24.05 -47.02
N ALA A 658 -7.49 -25.06 -46.42
CA ALA A 658 -7.56 -25.59 -45.05
C ALA A 658 -6.19 -26.08 -44.52
N ALA A 659 -6.20 -27.06 -43.59
CA ALA A 659 -5.10 -27.92 -43.15
C ALA A 659 -4.03 -27.34 -42.18
N ALA A 660 -4.34 -27.38 -40.89
CA ALA A 660 -3.47 -28.00 -39.89
C ALA A 660 -4.33 -28.47 -38.69
N VAL A 661 -4.29 -29.77 -38.36
CA VAL A 661 -4.89 -30.28 -37.11
C VAL A 661 -3.91 -30.01 -35.97
N GLY A 662 -4.41 -29.45 -34.87
CA GLY A 662 -3.60 -29.15 -33.69
C GLY A 662 -4.42 -29.27 -32.42
N THR A 663 -4.24 -30.39 -31.69
CA THR A 663 -4.86 -30.61 -30.37
C THR A 663 -4.38 -29.57 -29.37
N LYS A 664 -5.29 -28.90 -28.66
CA LYS A 664 -4.94 -28.03 -27.53
C LYS A 664 -4.44 -28.87 -26.36
N LYS A 665 -3.13 -29.11 -26.35
CA LYS A 665 -2.37 -29.99 -25.44
C LYS A 665 -2.52 -29.64 -23.95
N TYR A 666 -2.97 -28.43 -23.59
CA TYR A 666 -3.11 -27.95 -22.22
C TYR A 666 -4.39 -27.12 -21.99
N GLU A 667 -5.27 -27.56 -21.09
CA GLU A 667 -6.47 -26.79 -20.67
C GLU A 667 -6.18 -25.92 -19.43
N LEU A 668 -5.61 -24.74 -19.65
CA LEU A 668 -5.15 -23.84 -18.58
C LEU A 668 -6.27 -23.00 -17.92
N SER A 669 -7.53 -23.23 -18.30
CA SER A 669 -8.72 -22.49 -17.85
C SER A 669 -8.89 -22.48 -16.32
N LYS A 670 -8.59 -23.61 -15.68
CA LYS A 670 -8.81 -23.88 -14.25
C LYS A 670 -7.59 -23.56 -13.36
N TRP A 671 -6.42 -23.30 -13.95
CA TRP A 671 -5.17 -23.10 -13.22
C TRP A 671 -5.18 -21.79 -12.43
N LYS A 672 -4.58 -21.79 -11.24
CA LYS A 672 -4.38 -20.59 -10.40
C LYS A 672 -3.26 -19.71 -10.96
N TYR A 673 -3.23 -18.45 -10.52
CA TYR A 673 -2.25 -17.47 -11.00
C TYR A 673 -0.80 -17.78 -10.56
N ALA A 674 -0.63 -18.51 -9.44
CA ALA A 674 0.67 -19.04 -9.02
C ALA A 674 1.16 -20.16 -9.95
N GLU A 675 0.31 -21.18 -10.19
CA GLU A 675 0.60 -22.32 -11.07
C GLU A 675 1.00 -21.86 -12.49
N LEU A 676 0.28 -20.88 -13.06
CA LEU A 676 0.64 -20.26 -14.34
C LEU A 676 1.97 -19.49 -14.31
N ARG A 677 2.30 -18.81 -13.21
CA ARG A 677 3.57 -18.07 -13.05
C ARG A 677 4.74 -19.04 -12.93
N ASP A 678 4.61 -20.06 -12.11
CA ASP A 678 5.71 -20.96 -11.80
C ASP A 678 6.00 -21.87 -12.99
N ALA A 679 4.97 -22.33 -13.72
CA ALA A 679 5.16 -22.98 -15.02
C ALA A 679 5.85 -22.07 -16.06
N ILE A 680 5.62 -20.75 -16.04
CA ILE A 680 6.33 -19.79 -16.90
C ILE A 680 7.81 -19.63 -16.52
N ASN A 681 8.16 -19.88 -15.26
CA ASN A 681 9.52 -19.69 -14.73
C ASN A 681 10.36 -20.98 -14.67
N THR A 682 9.74 -22.16 -14.59
CA THR A 682 10.44 -23.45 -14.41
C THR A 682 10.32 -24.41 -15.60
N SER A 683 9.30 -24.28 -16.46
CA SER A 683 9.16 -25.14 -17.63
C SER A 683 10.08 -24.72 -18.79
N CYS A 684 10.55 -25.70 -19.56
CA CYS A 684 11.22 -25.50 -20.84
C CYS A 684 10.35 -25.85 -22.06
N ASP A 685 9.10 -26.32 -21.87
CA ASP A 685 8.17 -26.59 -22.98
C ASP A 685 7.67 -25.27 -23.58
N ILE A 686 8.15 -24.96 -24.80
CA ILE A 686 7.87 -23.70 -25.50
C ILE A 686 6.38 -23.52 -25.82
N GLU A 687 5.62 -24.61 -26.04
CA GLU A 687 4.19 -24.57 -26.34
C GLU A 687 3.37 -24.30 -25.07
N LEU A 688 3.71 -24.97 -23.96
CA LEU A 688 3.12 -24.69 -22.65
C LEU A 688 3.42 -23.24 -22.22
N LEU A 689 4.66 -22.78 -22.39
CA LEU A 689 5.04 -21.39 -22.11
C LEU A 689 4.25 -20.38 -22.95
N ALA A 690 3.95 -20.69 -24.21
CA ALA A 690 3.11 -19.85 -25.07
C ALA A 690 1.65 -19.82 -24.58
N ALA A 691 1.06 -20.98 -24.30
CA ALA A 691 -0.31 -21.11 -23.80
C ALA A 691 -0.51 -20.41 -22.44
N CYS A 692 0.43 -20.60 -21.50
CA CYS A 692 0.42 -19.90 -20.21
C CYS A 692 0.49 -18.39 -20.38
N ARG A 693 1.32 -17.89 -21.31
CA ARG A 693 1.40 -16.45 -21.61
C ARG A 693 0.13 -15.90 -22.26
N GLU A 694 -0.56 -16.67 -23.09
CA GLU A 694 -1.81 -16.23 -23.72
C GLU A 694 -2.95 -16.10 -22.70
N GLU A 695 -3.17 -17.13 -21.86
CA GLU A 695 -4.18 -17.10 -20.79
C GLU A 695 -3.85 -16.03 -19.73
N PHE A 696 -2.57 -15.80 -19.42
CA PHE A 696 -2.12 -14.69 -18.57
C PHE A 696 -2.55 -13.32 -19.13
N HIS A 697 -2.32 -13.05 -20.43
CA HIS A 697 -2.75 -11.79 -21.06
C HIS A 697 -4.28 -11.67 -21.16
N ARG A 698 -5.00 -12.78 -21.38
CA ARG A 698 -6.46 -12.84 -21.36
C ARG A 698 -7.02 -12.42 -20.00
N ARG A 699 -6.51 -13.00 -18.91
CA ARG A 699 -6.89 -12.62 -17.54
C ARG A 699 -6.49 -11.18 -17.19
N LEU A 700 -5.34 -10.70 -17.67
CA LEU A 700 -4.91 -9.30 -17.48
C LEU A 700 -5.89 -8.32 -18.14
N LYS A 701 -6.36 -8.60 -19.38
CA LYS A 701 -7.39 -7.78 -20.05
C LYS A 701 -8.70 -7.72 -19.26
N VAL A 702 -9.16 -8.85 -18.70
CA VAL A 702 -10.36 -8.88 -17.84
C VAL A 702 -10.17 -8.05 -16.57
N TYR A 703 -9.02 -8.17 -15.90
CA TYR A 703 -8.68 -7.35 -14.74
C TYR A 703 -8.62 -5.86 -15.06
N HIS A 704 -8.03 -5.46 -16.20
CA HIS A 704 -8.01 -4.07 -16.64
C HIS A 704 -9.41 -3.53 -16.99
N ALA A 705 -10.29 -4.33 -17.59
CA ALA A 705 -11.69 -3.95 -17.85
C ALA A 705 -12.48 -3.77 -16.54
N TRP A 706 -12.33 -4.68 -15.59
CA TRP A 706 -12.92 -4.58 -14.24
C TRP A 706 -12.40 -3.35 -13.48
N LYS A 707 -11.08 -3.12 -13.49
CA LYS A 707 -10.43 -1.96 -12.86
C LYS A 707 -10.87 -0.64 -13.49
N SER A 708 -11.12 -0.61 -14.80
CA SER A 708 -11.65 0.56 -15.49
C SER A 708 -13.10 0.86 -15.07
N LYS A 709 -13.98 -0.15 -15.00
CA LYS A 709 -15.36 0.01 -14.54
C LYS A 709 -15.46 0.52 -13.09
N ASN A 710 -14.59 0.04 -12.19
CA ASN A 710 -14.58 0.46 -10.79
C ASN A 710 -13.84 1.79 -10.52
N LYS A 711 -13.15 2.37 -11.51
CA LYS A 711 -12.34 3.60 -11.34
C LYS A 711 -13.17 4.86 -11.00
N LYS A 712 -14.49 4.83 -11.14
CA LYS A 712 -15.39 5.96 -10.83
C LYS A 712 -15.92 6.02 -9.38
N ARG A 713 -15.52 5.12 -8.48
CA ARG A 713 -16.17 5.02 -7.14
C ARG A 713 -15.25 4.93 -5.91
N ASN A 714 -13.96 5.24 -6.05
CA ASN A 714 -13.06 5.56 -4.94
C ASN A 714 -11.83 6.32 -5.46
N THR A 715 -11.63 7.54 -4.98
CA THR A 715 -10.43 8.35 -5.20
C THR A 715 -9.99 8.94 -3.87
N GLU A 716 -9.08 8.25 -3.17
CA GLU A 716 -8.14 8.86 -2.22
C GLU A 716 -7.10 7.84 -1.73
N SER A 717 -5.94 8.34 -1.27
CA SER A 717 -4.78 7.60 -0.74
C SER A 717 -4.03 6.65 -1.71
N GLU A 718 -2.76 6.39 -1.40
CA GLU A 718 -1.74 5.94 -2.35
C GLU A 718 -0.88 4.75 -1.87
N GLN A 719 -0.24 4.08 -2.84
CA GLN A 719 1.04 3.36 -2.74
C GLN A 719 1.32 2.44 -1.53
N ARG A 720 1.46 1.13 -1.80
CA ARG A 720 2.81 0.51 -1.96
C ARG A 720 2.79 -0.91 -2.55
N VAL A 721 3.98 -1.40 -2.87
CA VAL A 721 4.25 -2.72 -3.49
C VAL A 721 4.56 -3.75 -2.38
N PRO A 722 4.08 -5.01 -2.47
CA PRO A 722 4.38 -6.03 -1.47
C PRO A 722 5.85 -6.44 -1.40
N LYS A 723 6.31 -6.82 -0.20
CA LYS A 723 7.44 -7.72 0.02
C LYS A 723 6.95 -8.99 0.72
N SER A 724 7.07 -10.12 0.05
CA SER A 724 6.96 -11.45 0.66
C SER A 724 7.77 -12.45 -0.18
N ILE A 725 8.14 -13.58 0.43
CA ILE A 725 9.06 -14.61 -0.11
C ILE A 725 10.50 -14.09 -0.27
N THR A 726 11.23 -14.08 0.86
CA THR A 726 12.28 -15.07 1.16
C THR A 726 12.53 -15.05 2.66
N ASP A 727 12.16 -16.11 3.37
CA ASP A 727 13.04 -16.83 4.31
C ASP A 727 12.24 -17.94 5.02
N TYR A 728 12.50 -19.18 4.60
CA TYR A 728 12.51 -20.37 5.46
C TYR A 728 13.54 -21.33 4.86
N GLY A 729 14.46 -21.81 5.68
CA GLY A 729 15.58 -22.66 5.29
C GLY A 729 16.22 -23.28 6.53
N ASN A 730 16.02 -24.58 6.69
CA ASN A 730 16.15 -25.30 7.96
C ASN A 730 17.57 -25.46 8.53
N ASP A 731 17.60 -25.54 9.87
CA ASP A 731 18.32 -26.49 10.74
C ASP A 731 19.70 -27.05 10.34
N ILE A 732 20.63 -27.06 11.31
CA ILE A 732 21.05 -28.29 12.04
C ILE A 732 21.36 -27.94 13.52
N ALA A 733 20.82 -28.74 14.45
CA ALA A 733 21.17 -29.06 15.87
C ALA A 733 22.22 -28.21 16.67
N ALA A 734 22.14 -28.08 18.01
CA ALA A 734 21.81 -29.15 18.97
C ALA A 734 21.48 -28.74 20.44
N GLN A 735 20.60 -29.54 21.06
CA GLN A 735 20.57 -29.98 22.48
C GLN A 735 20.06 -29.06 23.64
N ASN A 736 19.58 -29.74 24.69
CA ASN A 736 18.77 -29.30 25.86
C ASN A 736 19.64 -29.10 27.14
N PRO A 737 19.13 -28.80 28.38
CA PRO A 737 17.75 -28.56 28.85
C PRO A 737 17.54 -27.26 29.71
N ALA A 738 16.32 -27.04 30.22
CA ALA A 738 15.94 -25.93 31.14
C ALA A 738 15.91 -26.35 32.62
N PRO A 739 16.04 -25.41 33.59
CA PRO A 739 14.87 -24.93 34.38
C PRO A 739 15.02 -23.45 34.89
N PRO A 740 14.15 -22.90 35.78
CA PRO A 740 12.69 -22.97 35.95
C PRO A 740 12.00 -21.56 35.84
N ILE A 741 10.74 -21.44 36.29
CA ILE A 741 9.82 -20.30 36.09
C ILE A 741 9.87 -19.27 37.26
N PRO A 742 9.77 -17.95 37.00
CA PRO A 742 8.64 -17.19 37.58
C PRO A 742 8.04 -16.07 36.68
N ALA A 743 6.72 -15.88 36.83
CA ALA A 743 5.93 -14.64 36.67
C ALA A 743 6.29 -13.66 35.51
N ARG A 744 5.68 -13.86 34.33
CA ARG A 744 5.45 -12.79 33.34
C ARG A 744 3.99 -12.72 32.88
N GLN A 745 3.11 -12.34 33.81
CA GLN A 745 1.72 -11.97 33.56
C GLN A 745 1.43 -10.67 34.31
N TYR A 746 1.22 -9.55 33.58
CA TYR A 746 0.32 -8.43 33.96
C TYR A 746 0.26 -7.31 32.89
N GLU A 747 1.23 -7.21 31.98
CA GLU A 747 1.36 -6.05 31.06
C GLU A 747 0.52 -6.10 29.77
N VAL A 748 -0.15 -7.21 29.44
CA VAL A 748 -0.93 -7.37 28.19
C VAL A 748 -2.42 -7.02 28.38
N ALA A 749 -2.70 -6.00 29.20
CA ALA A 749 -4.03 -5.74 29.75
C ALA A 749 -4.82 -4.57 29.10
N MET A 750 -4.22 -3.84 28.14
CA MET A 750 -4.91 -2.74 27.43
C MET A 750 -4.96 -3.01 25.91
N ASN A 751 -6.09 -2.63 25.29
CA ASN A 751 -6.44 -2.83 23.87
C ASN A 751 -6.54 -4.28 23.33
N ARG A 752 -6.83 -5.27 24.17
CA ARG A 752 -7.44 -6.56 23.74
C ARG A 752 -8.98 -6.50 23.84
N GLN A 753 -9.64 -5.78 22.94
CA GLN A 753 -11.11 -5.75 22.89
C GLN A 753 -11.65 -7.09 22.37
N GLN A 754 -12.39 -7.82 23.22
CA GLN A 754 -12.99 -9.11 22.83
C GLN A 754 -14.29 -8.88 22.04
N ARG A 755 -14.44 -9.48 20.86
CA ARG A 755 -15.64 -9.33 20.00
C ARG A 755 -16.12 -10.67 19.46
N TYR A 756 -17.43 -10.83 19.36
CA TYR A 756 -18.09 -12.13 19.17
C TYR A 756 -19.11 -12.04 18.04
N PHE A 757 -19.07 -12.97 17.09
CA PHE A 757 -19.91 -12.95 15.89
C PHE A 757 -20.56 -14.30 15.62
N ARG A 758 -21.74 -14.28 14.99
CA ARG A 758 -22.38 -15.44 14.35
C ARG A 758 -22.80 -15.11 12.91
N ILE A 759 -22.72 -16.09 12.03
CA ILE A 759 -23.12 -15.97 10.62
C ILE A 759 -23.88 -17.25 10.21
N PRO A 760 -25.13 -17.15 9.73
CA PRO A 760 -25.80 -18.30 9.13
C PRO A 760 -25.19 -18.59 7.75
N PHE A 761 -24.94 -19.87 7.46
CA PHE A 761 -24.51 -20.36 6.16
C PHE A 761 -25.40 -21.50 5.67
N ILE A 762 -25.29 -21.82 4.37
CA ILE A 762 -25.98 -22.94 3.73
C ILE A 762 -24.89 -23.76 3.04
N ARG A 763 -24.88 -25.09 3.21
CA ARG A 763 -23.89 -25.94 2.54
C ARG A 763 -24.17 -25.96 1.03
N PRO A 764 -23.13 -26.00 0.16
CA PRO A 764 -23.33 -26.05 -1.30
C PRO A 764 -24.23 -27.21 -1.76
N SER A 765 -24.16 -28.36 -1.06
CA SER A 765 -25.02 -29.54 -1.26
C SER A 765 -26.51 -29.30 -1.02
N ASP A 766 -26.87 -28.30 -0.24
CA ASP A 766 -28.25 -27.97 0.15
C ASP A 766 -28.75 -26.69 -0.54
N GLN A 767 -27.90 -26.05 -1.35
CA GLN A 767 -28.18 -24.77 -2.01
C GLN A 767 -29.34 -24.86 -3.02
N TYR A 768 -29.50 -26.02 -3.66
CA TYR A 768 -30.52 -26.34 -4.68
C TYR A 768 -31.79 -27.02 -4.15
N LYS A 769 -31.91 -27.26 -2.84
CA LYS A 769 -33.13 -27.86 -2.25
C LYS A 769 -34.28 -26.84 -2.13
N ASP A 770 -35.48 -27.34 -1.89
CA ASP A 770 -36.71 -26.55 -1.74
C ASP A 770 -36.60 -25.48 -0.62
N PRO A 771 -37.11 -24.23 -0.77
CA PRO A 771 -36.89 -23.16 0.20
C PRO A 771 -37.33 -23.48 1.64
N GLN A 772 -38.36 -24.32 1.82
CA GLN A 772 -38.84 -24.73 3.14
C GLN A 772 -37.91 -25.74 3.84
N ASN A 773 -37.05 -26.46 3.11
CA ASN A 773 -36.23 -27.55 3.64
C ASN A 773 -34.72 -27.22 3.72
N LYS A 774 -34.35 -25.93 3.60
CA LYS A 774 -32.95 -25.47 3.69
C LYS A 774 -32.46 -25.42 5.13
N LYS A 775 -31.92 -26.53 5.63
CA LYS A 775 -31.22 -26.60 6.93
C LYS A 775 -30.03 -25.61 6.94
N LYS A 776 -30.09 -24.57 7.77
CA LYS A 776 -29.05 -23.53 7.89
C LYS A 776 -28.01 -23.93 8.94
N GLY A 777 -26.73 -23.92 8.56
CA GLY A 777 -25.62 -23.99 9.50
C GLY A 777 -25.31 -22.64 10.12
N TRP A 778 -24.53 -22.63 11.21
CA TRP A 778 -24.09 -21.41 11.90
C TRP A 778 -22.60 -21.44 12.17
N TRP A 779 -21.89 -20.42 11.68
CA TRP A 779 -20.48 -20.18 11.95
C TRP A 779 -20.37 -19.13 13.05
N TYR A 780 -19.55 -19.37 14.08
CA TYR A 780 -19.31 -18.44 15.17
C TYR A 780 -17.81 -18.18 15.32
N ALA A 781 -17.44 -16.92 15.60
CA ALA A 781 -16.06 -16.53 15.85
C ALA A 781 -15.93 -15.59 17.04
N HIS A 782 -14.87 -15.79 17.81
CA HIS A 782 -14.43 -14.97 18.92
C HIS A 782 -13.06 -14.38 18.60
N PHE A 783 -13.01 -13.04 18.50
CA PHE A 783 -11.81 -12.27 18.22
C PHE A 783 -11.21 -11.74 19.52
N ASP A 784 -9.91 -11.98 19.72
CA ASP A 784 -9.11 -11.42 20.81
C ASP A 784 -8.26 -10.26 20.24
N GLY A 785 -8.83 -9.05 20.26
CA GLY A 785 -8.32 -7.94 19.46
C GLY A 785 -8.61 -8.14 17.96
N PRO A 786 -7.64 -7.95 17.06
CA PRO A 786 -7.89 -8.00 15.61
C PRO A 786 -7.98 -9.42 15.02
N TRP A 787 -7.62 -10.48 15.76
CA TRP A 787 -7.49 -11.85 15.25
C TRP A 787 -8.43 -12.84 15.95
N ILE A 788 -8.82 -13.92 15.26
CA ILE A 788 -9.64 -14.99 15.83
C ILE A 788 -8.84 -15.79 16.86
N ALA A 789 -9.42 -15.97 18.04
CA ALA A 789 -8.89 -16.83 19.12
C ALA A 789 -9.65 -18.18 19.21
N ARG A 790 -10.94 -18.20 18.88
CA ARG A 790 -11.78 -19.41 18.83
C ARG A 790 -12.79 -19.31 17.68
N GLN A 791 -12.99 -20.40 16.95
CA GLN A 791 -13.97 -20.54 15.87
C GLN A 791 -14.77 -21.82 16.06
N MET A 792 -16.06 -21.83 15.71
CA MET A 792 -16.86 -23.05 15.68
C MET A 792 -17.91 -23.06 14.57
N GLU A 793 -18.20 -24.25 14.04
CA GLU A 793 -19.22 -24.46 13.01
C GLU A 793 -20.27 -25.47 13.47
N LEU A 794 -21.52 -25.03 13.52
CA LEU A 794 -22.68 -25.87 13.77
C LEU A 794 -23.30 -26.28 12.43
N HIS A 795 -23.14 -27.54 12.08
CA HIS A 795 -23.70 -28.15 10.88
C HIS A 795 -24.96 -28.95 11.25
N PRO A 796 -26.13 -28.78 10.59
CA PRO A 796 -27.39 -29.40 11.02
C PRO A 796 -27.45 -30.94 11.01
N ASP A 797 -26.42 -31.61 10.45
CA ASP A 797 -26.34 -33.06 10.27
C ASP A 797 -24.90 -33.57 10.50
N LYS A 798 -24.07 -32.86 11.29
CA LYS A 798 -22.74 -33.30 11.72
C LYS A 798 -22.48 -32.84 13.16
N HIS A 799 -21.50 -33.46 13.81
CA HIS A 799 -20.97 -32.95 15.08
C HIS A 799 -20.41 -31.52 14.91
N PRO A 800 -20.47 -30.67 15.96
CA PRO A 800 -19.85 -29.35 15.94
C PRO A 800 -18.36 -29.42 15.62
N ILE A 801 -17.89 -28.53 14.76
CA ILE A 801 -16.46 -28.31 14.52
C ILE A 801 -16.01 -27.22 15.50
N LEU A 802 -14.93 -27.46 16.25
CA LEU A 802 -14.36 -26.56 17.25
C LEU A 802 -12.89 -26.31 16.90
N LEU A 803 -12.48 -25.05 16.81
CA LEU A 803 -11.12 -24.65 16.40
C LEU A 803 -10.56 -23.61 17.38
N VAL A 804 -9.31 -23.79 17.79
CA VAL A 804 -8.61 -22.95 18.77
C VAL A 804 -7.26 -22.49 18.22
N ALA A 805 -6.99 -21.18 18.35
CA ALA A 805 -5.75 -20.56 17.91
C ALA A 805 -4.51 -21.23 18.53
N GLY A 806 -3.52 -21.52 17.70
CA GLY A 806 -2.29 -22.27 18.02
C GLY A 806 -2.36 -23.77 17.70
N LYS A 807 -3.52 -24.39 17.93
CA LYS A 807 -3.72 -25.81 17.65
C LYS A 807 -4.20 -26.02 16.21
N ASP A 808 -5.23 -25.27 15.82
CA ASP A 808 -6.00 -25.50 14.60
C ASP A 808 -5.81 -24.37 13.57
N ASP A 809 -4.67 -23.66 13.64
CA ASP A 809 -4.40 -22.42 12.88
C ASP A 809 -4.56 -22.58 11.36
N MET A 810 -4.34 -23.76 10.80
CA MET A 810 -4.49 -24.05 9.36
C MET A 810 -5.95 -24.21 8.90
N GLU A 811 -6.91 -24.33 9.82
CA GLU A 811 -8.35 -24.50 9.53
C GLU A 811 -9.19 -23.28 9.94
N MET A 812 -8.59 -22.30 10.62
CA MET A 812 -9.26 -21.04 10.99
C MET A 812 -9.22 -19.99 9.87
N CYS A 813 -10.07 -18.97 9.98
CA CYS A 813 -10.00 -17.81 9.08
C CYS A 813 -8.79 -16.91 9.40
N GLU A 814 -7.87 -16.77 8.44
CA GLU A 814 -6.65 -15.95 8.54
C GLU A 814 -6.88 -14.43 8.47
N LEU A 815 -8.10 -13.97 8.16
CA LEU A 815 -8.41 -12.55 7.96
C LEU A 815 -8.64 -11.81 9.28
N SER A 816 -8.15 -10.57 9.38
CA SER A 816 -8.41 -9.71 10.54
C SER A 816 -9.87 -9.26 10.62
N LEU A 817 -10.30 -8.80 11.80
CA LEU A 817 -11.68 -8.34 12.03
C LEU A 817 -12.12 -7.18 11.10
N GLU A 818 -11.18 -6.35 10.64
CA GLU A 818 -11.50 -5.29 9.68
C GLU A 818 -11.65 -5.82 8.25
N GLU A 819 -10.78 -6.74 7.84
CA GLU A 819 -10.79 -7.36 6.50
C GLU A 819 -12.00 -8.28 6.28
N THR A 820 -12.44 -8.99 7.33
CA THR A 820 -13.67 -9.81 7.28
C THR A 820 -14.95 -8.97 7.15
N GLY A 821 -14.89 -7.66 7.45
CA GLY A 821 -16.02 -6.72 7.34
C GLY A 821 -17.19 -6.99 8.29
N LEU A 822 -17.07 -7.93 9.24
CA LEU A 822 -18.18 -8.39 10.09
C LEU A 822 -18.75 -7.28 10.97
N SER A 823 -17.89 -6.36 11.42
CA SER A 823 -18.26 -5.14 12.15
C SER A 823 -19.25 -4.23 11.42
N ARG A 824 -19.42 -4.38 10.10
CA ARG A 824 -20.36 -3.60 9.26
C ARG A 824 -21.66 -4.35 8.96
N LYS A 825 -21.80 -5.62 9.37
CA LYS A 825 -22.93 -6.50 9.05
C LYS A 825 -23.95 -6.51 10.20
N ARG A 826 -25.02 -5.72 10.08
CA ARG A 826 -26.11 -5.65 11.09
C ARG A 826 -26.60 -7.06 11.46
N GLY A 827 -26.66 -7.33 12.77
CA GLY A 827 -27.12 -8.61 13.33
C GLY A 827 -26.10 -9.76 13.32
N ALA A 828 -24.86 -9.55 12.86
CA ALA A 828 -23.79 -10.56 12.93
C ALA A 828 -23.07 -10.58 14.30
N GLU A 829 -22.92 -9.43 14.95
CA GLU A 829 -22.31 -9.32 16.29
C GLU A 829 -23.28 -9.81 17.38
N ILE A 830 -22.75 -10.50 18.39
CA ILE A 830 -23.50 -11.13 19.50
C ILE A 830 -22.87 -10.83 20.85
N LEU A 831 -23.63 -11.04 21.93
CA LEU A 831 -23.11 -10.86 23.29
C LEU A 831 -22.19 -12.03 23.69
N PRO A 832 -21.15 -11.81 24.53
CA PRO A 832 -20.23 -12.86 24.97
C PRO A 832 -20.94 -14.10 25.53
N ARG A 833 -21.97 -13.91 26.37
CA ARG A 833 -22.79 -15.00 26.94
C ARG A 833 -23.39 -15.92 25.86
N GLN A 834 -23.88 -15.34 24.77
CA GLN A 834 -24.49 -16.08 23.65
C GLN A 834 -23.46 -16.89 22.83
N TYR A 835 -22.17 -16.58 22.95
CA TYR A 835 -21.10 -17.40 22.41
C TYR A 835 -20.72 -18.52 23.39
N GLU A 836 -20.51 -18.19 24.67
CA GLU A 836 -20.12 -19.19 25.68
C GLU A 836 -21.20 -20.28 25.89
N GLU A 837 -22.49 -19.93 25.96
CA GLU A 837 -23.63 -20.85 26.07
C GLU A 837 -23.74 -21.88 24.91
N ILE A 838 -23.08 -21.60 23.80
CA ILE A 838 -22.99 -22.47 22.62
C ILE A 838 -21.65 -23.20 22.59
N TRP A 839 -20.55 -22.51 22.93
CA TRP A 839 -19.20 -23.06 23.02
C TRP A 839 -19.14 -24.19 24.06
N GLU A 840 -19.66 -23.96 25.28
CA GLU A 840 -19.77 -24.95 26.35
C GLU A 840 -20.64 -26.15 25.93
N ARG A 841 -21.83 -25.89 25.38
CA ARG A 841 -22.78 -26.92 24.91
C ARG A 841 -22.20 -27.84 23.84
N CYS A 842 -21.24 -27.36 23.06
CA CYS A 842 -20.56 -28.14 22.02
C CYS A 842 -19.32 -28.88 22.52
N GLY A 843 -18.95 -28.78 23.80
CA GLY A 843 -17.71 -29.36 24.36
C GLY A 843 -16.47 -28.46 24.23
N GLY A 844 -16.65 -27.19 23.89
CA GLY A 844 -15.57 -26.22 23.67
C GLY A 844 -14.71 -25.94 24.90
N ILE A 845 -15.23 -26.12 26.11
CA ILE A 845 -14.45 -25.98 27.35
C ILE A 845 -13.43 -27.13 27.45
N GLN A 846 -13.88 -28.37 27.22
CA GLN A 846 -13.04 -29.57 27.24
C GLN A 846 -12.02 -29.54 26.09
N TYR A 847 -12.43 -29.08 24.90
CA TYR A 847 -11.56 -28.93 23.74
C TYR A 847 -10.46 -27.88 23.97
N LEU A 848 -10.82 -26.69 24.47
CA LEU A 848 -9.86 -25.64 24.83
C LEU A 848 -8.92 -26.09 25.95
N ARG A 849 -9.44 -26.78 26.96
CA ARG A 849 -8.64 -27.37 28.04
C ARG A 849 -7.61 -28.36 27.50
N SER A 850 -8.03 -29.30 26.65
CA SER A 850 -7.12 -30.27 26.01
C SER A 850 -6.02 -29.58 25.20
N ALA A 851 -6.34 -28.51 24.45
CA ALA A 851 -5.37 -27.73 23.69
C ALA A 851 -4.37 -26.93 24.58
N ILE A 852 -4.78 -26.55 25.80
CA ILE A 852 -3.88 -25.93 26.80
C ILE A 852 -2.98 -27.00 27.45
N GLU A 853 -3.55 -28.15 27.83
CA GLU A 853 -2.82 -29.27 28.45
C GLU A 853 -1.78 -29.88 27.49
N SER A 854 -2.09 -29.96 26.19
CA SER A 854 -1.13 -30.35 25.13
C SER A 854 -0.11 -29.26 24.75
N ARG A 855 -0.21 -28.06 25.35
CA ARG A 855 0.59 -26.85 25.04
C ARG A 855 0.48 -26.35 23.59
N GLN A 856 -0.61 -26.68 22.90
CA GLN A 856 -0.86 -26.25 21.52
C GLN A 856 -1.60 -24.91 21.43
N ALA A 857 -2.41 -24.54 22.42
CA ALA A 857 -3.17 -23.28 22.41
C ALA A 857 -2.29 -22.03 22.59
N ARG A 858 -2.51 -20.99 21.76
CA ARG A 858 -1.88 -19.67 21.86
C ARG A 858 -2.38 -18.89 23.11
N PRO A 859 -1.53 -18.06 23.76
CA PRO A 859 -1.94 -17.16 24.85
C PRO A 859 -2.99 -16.09 24.45
N THR A 860 -4.26 -16.47 24.60
CA THR A 860 -5.45 -15.66 24.34
C THR A 860 -6.23 -15.40 25.63
N TYR A 861 -7.10 -14.39 25.62
CA TYR A 861 -8.00 -14.08 26.74
C TYR A 861 -8.78 -15.31 27.22
N ALA A 862 -9.30 -16.11 26.29
CA ALA A 862 -10.01 -17.36 26.61
C ALA A 862 -9.12 -18.40 27.31
N THR A 863 -7.86 -18.57 26.88
CA THR A 863 -6.92 -19.48 27.59
C THR A 863 -6.58 -18.98 28.99
N ALA A 864 -6.40 -17.66 29.17
CA ALA A 864 -6.10 -17.07 30.48
C ALA A 864 -7.29 -17.18 31.43
N MET A 865 -8.50 -16.89 30.94
CA MET A 865 -9.75 -17.06 31.69
C MET A 865 -9.93 -18.51 32.15
N LEU A 866 -9.77 -19.49 31.25
CA LEU A 866 -9.92 -20.90 31.62
C LEU A 866 -8.84 -21.37 32.60
N GLN A 867 -7.59 -20.89 32.46
CA GLN A 867 -6.52 -21.13 33.43
C GLN A 867 -6.76 -20.46 34.80
N SER A 868 -7.58 -19.40 34.87
CA SER A 868 -8.00 -18.78 36.14
C SER A 868 -9.21 -19.44 36.80
N MET A 869 -9.92 -20.33 36.10
CA MET A 869 -11.06 -21.10 36.63
C MET A 869 -10.67 -22.47 37.21
N PHE A 870 -9.43 -22.91 37.01
CA PHE A 870 -8.86 -24.15 37.54
C PHE A 870 -7.63 -23.89 38.45
N LYS A 871 -7.56 -22.69 39.05
CA LYS A 871 -6.62 -22.29 40.11
C LYS A 871 -7.39 -21.87 41.34
#